data_AF-G4T084-F1
#
_entry.id   AF-G4T084-F1
#
_cell.length_a   1.000
_cell.length_b   1.000
_cell.length_c   1.000
_cell.angle_alpha   90.00
_cell.angle_beta   90.00
_cell.angle_gamma   90.00
#
_symmetry.space_group_name_H-M   'P 1'
#
loop_
_entity.id
_entity.type
_entity.pdbx_description
1 polymer ?
#
loop_
_entity_poly.entity_id
_entity_poly.type
_entity_poly.pdbx_seq_one_letter_code
_entity_poly.pdbx_strand_id
1 'polypeptide(L)'
;MKTIFQSENCWRIEKAHRAAFVIDGENYFRALHEALQKARRSIMIVGWDLHSELRLIRNGETAELPEDLGKLLDFLVKRNPGLQIYVLSWDFAMIYAMEREFFPRYKLLWSTHKQVRFYLDGEHPVGASQHMKIVVIDDAIAFAGGLDLSKWRWDTSEHLPDDKRRIDPDGEAYPPFHDIQMIVDGPAAQALGELAGERWRRAYGEAPLIDERIEIVDPWPESVKADFHDVEIAIARTWPAYRDYAEVREVERLYLDTIAAARKLIYIENQYLSSFRIGEALTARLQETDGPEVIIVQPKKTGGWLEQHTMDVLRGRILFKLREADRHRRLHVYYPRISVDPEVDLMVHAKVMVIDDCFVRVGSSNLSNRSLGFDSECDLAIAAEEGSPESKAISAFRNGLLAEHLGTEIEQVANAYHETGTLAGAIESLSKGERRLVKLDGAIPDEVDQWVPESELLDPEQPLEPEELFEYLIGPKQQLPVFRHMLKNVLLIAIFLIIAALWRWADLGEYSVFDTIEAAALWLQQQNYTFLLIPFLYFAGGLCFFPVTVLLIATVLLFGPWQGFLYALIGSELSAVSLFLIGRRLGRDKVSRLSGDLLNSLTRKFSESGLKSVIFFRIFPVASFSIVNLIAGVSKIRLYDFALGTMIGLLPALSVLVIVAYGITVAIHDSGSSYFVGLMIAIALSSVALFFFLGRLRKKYGKGASGGSGSI
;
A
#
# COMPACT_ATOMS: atom_id res chain seq x y z
N MET A 1 -4.24 34.32 -10.67
CA MET A 1 -4.51 32.92 -10.34
C MET A 1 -5.69 32.33 -11.09
N LYS A 2 -6.82 33.04 -11.32
CA LYS A 2 -7.99 32.47 -12.04
C LYS A 2 -7.72 31.81 -13.40
N THR A 3 -6.72 32.27 -14.16
CA THR A 3 -6.37 31.68 -15.48
C THR A 3 -5.43 30.49 -15.38
N ILE A 4 -5.20 29.95 -14.17
CA ILE A 4 -4.27 28.84 -13.96
C ILE A 4 -4.81 27.54 -14.53
N PHE A 5 -6.14 27.37 -14.56
CA PHE A 5 -6.77 26.16 -15.04
C PHE A 5 -6.79 26.12 -16.57
N GLN A 6 -6.27 25.03 -17.11
CA GLN A 6 -6.17 24.75 -18.54
C GLN A 6 -6.53 23.28 -18.77
N SER A 7 -6.89 22.93 -20.00
CA SER A 7 -7.24 21.54 -20.36
C SER A 7 -6.10 20.54 -20.16
N GLU A 8 -4.86 21.00 -20.01
CA GLU A 8 -3.68 20.16 -19.76
C GLU A 8 -3.46 19.86 -18.27
N ASN A 9 -4.02 20.68 -17.35
CA ASN A 9 -3.80 20.57 -15.92
C ASN A 9 -5.07 20.32 -15.10
N CYS A 10 -6.22 20.25 -15.75
CA CYS A 10 -7.46 19.77 -15.17
C CYS A 10 -8.32 19.13 -16.25
N TRP A 11 -9.10 18.12 -15.84
CA TRP A 11 -10.06 17.46 -16.72
C TRP A 11 -11.24 18.36 -17.04
N ARG A 12 -11.79 19.01 -16.00
CA ARG A 12 -12.95 19.90 -16.08
C ARG A 12 -12.87 20.97 -15.02
N ILE A 13 -13.56 22.08 -15.29
CA ILE A 13 -13.84 23.15 -14.34
C ILE A 13 -15.37 23.20 -14.24
N GLU A 14 -15.90 22.90 -13.08
CA GLU A 14 -17.34 22.79 -12.85
C GLU A 14 -17.77 23.69 -11.71
N LYS A 15 -19.01 24.19 -11.78
CA LYS A 15 -19.56 25.03 -10.73
C LYS A 15 -20.01 24.16 -9.54
N ALA A 16 -19.71 24.59 -8.33
CA ALA A 16 -20.33 24.10 -7.10
C ALA A 16 -21.16 25.23 -6.46
N HIS A 17 -22.39 24.94 -6.04
CA HIS A 17 -23.19 25.93 -5.32
C HIS A 17 -22.69 26.12 -3.90
N ARG A 18 -22.21 25.03 -3.29
CA ARG A 18 -21.53 24.99 -2.00
C ARG A 18 -20.29 24.12 -2.12
N ALA A 19 -19.19 24.60 -1.55
CA ALA A 19 -18.00 23.81 -1.31
C ALA A 19 -17.45 24.09 0.09
N ALA A 20 -16.90 23.08 0.75
CA ALA A 20 -16.30 23.20 2.06
C ALA A 20 -15.11 22.26 2.24
N PHE A 21 -14.16 22.66 3.09
CA PHE A 21 -13.15 21.77 3.61
C PHE A 21 -13.69 21.02 4.82
N VAL A 22 -13.32 19.75 4.92
CA VAL A 22 -13.70 18.89 6.05
C VAL A 22 -12.40 18.32 6.60
N ILE A 23 -11.95 18.91 7.71
CA ILE A 23 -10.65 18.64 8.33
C ILE A 23 -10.82 17.54 9.38
N ASP A 24 -9.93 16.55 9.31
CA ASP A 24 -9.86 15.35 10.14
C ASP A 24 -11.05 14.38 10.02
N GLY A 25 -10.78 13.16 10.49
CA GLY A 25 -11.71 12.04 10.34
C GLY A 25 -13.02 12.22 11.10
N GLU A 26 -13.01 12.85 12.28
CA GLU A 26 -14.25 13.04 13.04
C GLU A 26 -15.27 13.88 12.25
N ASN A 27 -14.85 15.04 11.74
CA ASN A 27 -15.73 15.90 10.95
C ASN A 27 -16.16 15.22 9.65
N TYR A 28 -15.24 14.56 8.96
CA TYR A 28 -15.54 13.85 7.72
C TYR A 28 -16.53 12.71 7.93
N PHE A 29 -16.28 11.82 8.90
CA PHE A 29 -17.14 10.67 9.13
C PHE A 29 -18.50 11.06 9.69
N ARG A 30 -18.60 12.14 10.48
CA ARG A 30 -19.90 12.73 10.88
C ARG A 30 -20.65 13.27 9.68
N ALA A 31 -20.01 14.11 8.87
CA ALA A 31 -20.62 14.70 7.68
C ALA A 31 -21.08 13.62 6.68
N LEU A 32 -20.25 12.59 6.47
CA LEU A 32 -20.60 11.45 5.64
C LEU A 32 -21.77 10.66 6.21
N HIS A 33 -21.78 10.41 7.52
CA HIS A 33 -22.88 9.72 8.19
C HIS A 33 -24.21 10.45 7.96
N GLU A 34 -24.25 11.76 8.19
CA GLU A 34 -25.42 12.63 7.97
C GLU A 34 -25.91 12.62 6.51
N ALA A 35 -24.98 12.73 5.56
CA ALA A 35 -25.31 12.74 4.14
C ALA A 35 -25.86 11.40 3.64
N LEU A 36 -25.27 10.28 4.10
CA LEU A 36 -25.73 8.94 3.72
C LEU A 36 -27.18 8.68 4.15
N GLN A 37 -27.65 9.25 5.26
CA GLN A 37 -29.05 9.11 5.70
C GLN A 37 -30.05 9.73 4.72
N LYS A 38 -29.60 10.77 3.99
CA LYS A 38 -30.41 11.53 3.05
C LYS A 38 -30.44 10.89 1.66
N ALA A 39 -29.56 9.93 1.36
CA ALA A 39 -29.50 9.24 0.07
C ALA A 39 -30.83 8.60 -0.34
N ARG A 40 -31.18 8.73 -1.63
CA ARG A 40 -32.42 8.19 -2.22
C ARG A 40 -32.20 7.32 -3.44
N ARG A 41 -31.21 7.67 -4.28
CA ARG A 41 -31.00 7.12 -5.61
C ARG A 41 -29.73 6.28 -5.69
N SER A 42 -28.57 6.85 -5.36
CA SER A 42 -27.28 6.21 -5.53
C SER A 42 -26.27 6.61 -4.44
N ILE A 43 -25.44 5.66 -4.04
CA ILE A 43 -24.20 5.90 -3.29
C ILE A 43 -23.07 5.24 -4.06
N MET A 44 -22.04 5.99 -4.41
CA MET A 44 -20.81 5.46 -5.01
C MET A 44 -19.64 5.73 -4.07
N ILE A 45 -18.91 4.68 -3.71
CA ILE A 45 -17.72 4.74 -2.87
C ILE A 45 -16.55 4.19 -3.69
N VAL A 46 -15.53 5.00 -3.88
CA VAL A 46 -14.25 4.62 -4.49
C VAL A 46 -13.17 4.88 -3.45
N GLY A 47 -12.38 3.87 -3.08
CA GLY A 47 -11.35 4.02 -2.07
C GLY A 47 -10.16 3.08 -2.28
N TRP A 48 -8.99 3.53 -1.82
CA TRP A 48 -7.79 2.71 -1.81
C TRP A 48 -7.93 1.56 -0.80
N ASP A 49 -8.63 1.81 0.29
CA ASP A 49 -8.97 0.82 1.31
C ASP A 49 -10.36 1.08 1.90
N LEU A 50 -10.99 0.03 2.41
CA LEU A 50 -12.33 0.12 2.99
C LEU A 50 -12.51 -0.93 4.09
N HIS A 51 -12.99 -0.49 5.25
CA HIS A 51 -13.28 -1.36 6.39
C HIS A 51 -14.76 -1.30 6.76
N SER A 52 -15.47 -2.42 6.67
CA SER A 52 -16.92 -2.44 6.90
C SER A 52 -17.32 -2.13 8.35
N GLU A 53 -16.45 -2.48 9.31
CA GLU A 53 -16.65 -2.22 10.74
C GLU A 53 -16.05 -0.86 11.17
N LEU A 54 -15.75 0.02 10.21
CA LEU A 54 -15.39 1.40 10.54
C LEU A 54 -16.56 2.08 11.25
N ARG A 55 -16.34 2.44 12.51
CA ARG A 55 -17.26 3.27 13.30
C ARG A 55 -17.10 4.74 12.93
N LEU A 56 -18.12 5.31 12.28
CA LEU A 56 -18.16 6.69 11.79
C LEU A 56 -18.37 7.70 12.94
N ILE A 57 -19.28 7.39 13.86
CA ILE A 57 -19.63 8.25 15.01
C ILE A 57 -19.07 7.64 16.29
N ARG A 58 -18.24 8.40 17.04
CA ARG A 58 -17.55 7.90 18.25
C ARG A 58 -17.78 8.73 19.52
N ASN A 59 -18.54 9.83 19.42
CA ASN A 59 -18.67 10.81 20.50
C ASN A 59 -19.77 10.48 21.52
N GLY A 60 -20.38 9.29 21.43
CA GLY A 60 -21.43 8.87 22.37
C GLY A 60 -22.75 9.62 22.24
N GLU A 61 -22.90 10.47 21.22
CA GLU A 61 -24.20 10.93 20.77
C GLU A 61 -24.96 9.70 20.26
N THR A 62 -26.07 9.35 20.91
CA THR A 62 -26.89 8.21 20.48
C THR A 62 -27.41 8.48 19.08
N ALA A 63 -26.71 7.99 18.05
CA ALA A 63 -27.20 8.07 16.70
C ALA A 63 -28.46 7.20 16.61
N GLU A 64 -29.56 7.74 16.08
CA GLU A 64 -30.78 6.96 15.80
C GLU A 64 -30.53 5.85 14.77
N LEU A 65 -29.41 5.94 14.05
CA LEU A 65 -28.99 5.04 12.98
C LEU A 65 -27.68 4.33 13.35
N PRO A 66 -27.37 3.19 12.69
CA PRO A 66 -26.11 2.50 12.93
C PRO A 66 -24.89 3.41 12.74
N GLU A 67 -23.91 3.28 13.64
CA GLU A 67 -22.67 4.06 13.62
C GLU A 67 -21.58 3.41 12.75
N ASP A 68 -21.65 2.09 12.57
CA ASP A 68 -20.71 1.34 11.72
C ASP A 68 -21.11 1.46 10.24
N LEU A 69 -20.15 1.74 9.36
CA LEU A 69 -20.37 1.94 7.93
C LEU A 69 -21.19 0.81 7.31
N GLY A 70 -20.79 -0.45 7.50
CA GLY A 70 -21.49 -1.58 6.90
C GLY A 70 -22.92 -1.76 7.37
N LYS A 71 -23.17 -1.58 8.68
CA LYS A 71 -24.52 -1.67 9.25
C LYS A 71 -25.39 -0.51 8.77
N LEU A 72 -24.80 0.67 8.58
CA LEU A 72 -25.50 1.84 8.04
C LEU A 72 -25.94 1.58 6.59
N LEU A 73 -25.03 1.14 5.72
CA LEU A 73 -25.37 0.83 4.32
C LEU A 73 -26.47 -0.24 4.23
N ASP A 74 -26.37 -1.32 5.04
CA ASP A 74 -27.40 -2.36 5.14
C ASP A 74 -28.75 -1.81 5.60
N PHE A 75 -28.75 -0.89 6.57
CA PHE A 75 -29.96 -0.24 7.05
C PHE A 75 -30.61 0.63 5.96
N LEU A 76 -29.80 1.39 5.22
CA LEU A 76 -30.28 2.32 4.19
C LEU A 76 -30.94 1.58 3.02
N VAL A 77 -30.36 0.50 2.52
CA VAL A 77 -30.98 -0.27 1.42
C VAL A 77 -32.27 -0.96 1.84
N LYS A 78 -32.41 -1.35 3.11
CA LYS A 78 -33.67 -1.89 3.66
C LYS A 78 -34.76 -0.83 3.79
N ARG A 79 -34.37 0.40 4.15
CA ARG A 79 -35.29 1.55 4.27
C ARG A 79 -35.70 2.12 2.91
N ASN A 80 -34.80 2.09 1.92
CA ASN A 80 -34.98 2.69 0.60
C ASN A 80 -34.80 1.64 -0.51
N PRO A 81 -35.88 0.96 -0.94
CA PRO A 81 -35.81 -0.07 -1.99
C PRO A 81 -35.32 0.41 -3.37
N GLY A 82 -35.37 1.72 -3.61
CA GLY A 82 -34.85 2.35 -4.84
C GLY A 82 -33.36 2.65 -4.83
N LEU A 83 -32.72 2.67 -3.65
CA LEU A 83 -31.32 3.03 -3.47
C LEU A 83 -30.40 1.95 -4.04
N GLN A 84 -29.38 2.36 -4.81
CA GLN A 84 -28.30 1.49 -5.28
C GLN A 84 -26.96 1.94 -4.68
N ILE A 85 -26.17 0.99 -4.18
CA ILE A 85 -24.89 1.26 -3.54
C ILE A 85 -23.79 0.53 -4.32
N TYR A 86 -22.79 1.28 -4.76
CA TYR A 86 -21.63 0.80 -5.51
C TYR A 86 -20.37 1.06 -4.69
N VAL A 87 -19.61 0.02 -4.38
CA VAL A 87 -18.40 0.10 -3.55
C VAL A 87 -17.24 -0.50 -4.33
N LEU A 88 -16.28 0.34 -4.67
CA LEU A 88 -15.07 -0.02 -5.40
C LEU A 88 -13.86 0.17 -4.49
N SER A 89 -13.15 -0.92 -4.22
CA SER A 89 -11.95 -0.94 -3.38
C SER A 89 -10.78 -1.55 -4.14
N TRP A 90 -9.56 -1.09 -3.97
CA TRP A 90 -8.40 -1.60 -4.71
C TRP A 90 -8.11 -3.12 -4.47
N ASP A 91 -7.82 -3.89 -5.54
CA ASP A 91 -7.37 -5.30 -5.46
C ASP A 91 -5.88 -5.37 -5.10
N PHE A 92 -5.59 -5.46 -3.80
CA PHE A 92 -4.26 -5.23 -3.24
C PHE A 92 -3.23 -6.34 -3.56
N ALA A 93 -1.95 -5.95 -3.60
CA ALA A 93 -0.83 -6.88 -3.54
C ALA A 93 -0.71 -7.50 -2.12
N MET A 94 -0.56 -8.83 -2.00
CA MET A 94 -0.53 -9.57 -0.71
C MET A 94 0.42 -9.03 0.37
N ILE A 95 1.37 -8.16 0.03
CA ILE A 95 2.27 -7.49 0.98
C ILE A 95 1.53 -6.63 2.01
N TYR A 96 0.34 -6.10 1.68
CA TYR A 96 -0.49 -5.27 2.57
C TYR A 96 -1.54 -6.07 3.36
N ALA A 97 -1.51 -7.41 3.30
CA ALA A 97 -2.54 -8.26 3.91
C ALA A 97 -2.61 -8.17 5.45
N MET A 98 -1.54 -7.68 6.10
CA MET A 98 -1.46 -7.55 7.57
C MET A 98 -2.00 -6.21 8.10
N GLU A 99 -2.10 -5.19 7.25
CA GLU A 99 -2.57 -3.84 7.61
C GLU A 99 -4.04 -3.62 7.24
N ARG A 100 -4.65 -4.61 6.57
CA ARG A 100 -6.00 -4.56 6.00
C ARG A 100 -6.86 -5.69 6.50
N GLU A 101 -8.16 -5.60 6.26
CA GLU A 101 -9.09 -6.69 6.57
C GLU A 101 -8.73 -7.95 5.76
N PHE A 102 -8.23 -8.98 6.47
CA PHE A 102 -7.79 -10.24 5.89
C PHE A 102 -9.03 -11.02 5.39
N PHE A 103 -9.38 -10.81 4.12
CA PHE A 103 -10.71 -11.05 3.54
C PHE A 103 -11.77 -10.11 4.12
N PRO A 104 -12.31 -9.14 3.34
CA PRO A 104 -13.50 -8.41 3.75
C PRO A 104 -14.57 -9.44 4.14
N ARG A 105 -14.88 -9.59 5.43
CA ARG A 105 -15.85 -10.56 5.98
C ARG A 105 -17.19 -10.44 5.26
N TYR A 106 -17.44 -9.26 4.69
CA TYR A 106 -18.65 -8.88 3.98
C TYR A 106 -18.63 -9.09 2.45
N LYS A 107 -17.55 -9.61 1.83
CA LYS A 107 -17.64 -10.11 0.44
C LYS A 107 -18.76 -11.16 0.30
N LEU A 108 -19.09 -11.86 1.40
CA LEU A 108 -20.20 -12.81 1.49
C LEU A 108 -21.54 -12.22 1.97
N LEU A 109 -21.57 -11.06 2.64
CA LEU A 109 -22.79 -10.47 3.20
C LEU A 109 -23.33 -9.32 2.33
N TRP A 110 -22.48 -8.42 1.83
CA TRP A 110 -22.92 -7.37 0.90
C TRP A 110 -23.26 -7.91 -0.49
N SER A 111 -22.60 -9.00 -0.91
CA SER A 111 -22.97 -9.70 -2.16
C SER A 111 -24.34 -10.41 -2.10
N THR A 112 -25.02 -10.42 -0.95
CA THR A 112 -26.37 -11.02 -0.82
C THR A 112 -27.50 -10.01 -1.05
N HIS A 113 -27.24 -8.71 -0.90
CA HIS A 113 -28.21 -7.67 -1.22
C HIS A 113 -28.06 -7.22 -2.67
N LYS A 114 -29.10 -7.42 -3.49
CA LYS A 114 -29.11 -7.03 -4.92
C LYS A 114 -28.81 -5.54 -5.18
N GLN A 115 -28.98 -4.70 -4.15
CA GLN A 115 -28.78 -3.25 -4.19
C GLN A 115 -27.36 -2.81 -3.76
N VAL A 116 -26.56 -3.68 -3.14
CA VAL A 116 -25.18 -3.36 -2.74
C VAL A 116 -24.23 -4.14 -3.63
N ARG A 117 -23.42 -3.44 -4.42
CA ARG A 117 -22.45 -4.04 -5.33
C ARG A 117 -21.06 -3.67 -4.88
N PHE A 118 -20.30 -4.67 -4.44
CA PHE A 118 -18.91 -4.53 -4.04
C PHE A 118 -18.00 -5.16 -5.10
N TYR A 119 -16.94 -4.44 -5.49
CA TYR A 119 -15.95 -4.92 -6.43
C TYR A 119 -14.53 -4.53 -6.03
N LEU A 120 -13.58 -5.42 -6.32
CA LEU A 120 -12.15 -5.17 -6.12
C LEU A 120 -11.54 -4.70 -7.45
N ASP A 121 -10.95 -3.51 -7.46
CA ASP A 121 -10.41 -2.85 -8.64
C ASP A 121 -8.94 -3.21 -8.87
N GLY A 122 -8.70 -4.06 -9.87
CA GLY A 122 -7.38 -4.39 -10.42
C GLY A 122 -7.11 -3.74 -11.80
N GLU A 123 -7.88 -2.73 -12.20
CA GLU A 123 -7.74 -2.06 -13.51
C GLU A 123 -6.68 -0.96 -13.47
N HIS A 124 -5.44 -1.39 -13.27
CA HIS A 124 -4.24 -0.56 -13.30
C HIS A 124 -3.01 -1.45 -13.63
N PRO A 125 -1.86 -0.86 -14.00
CA PRO A 125 -0.63 -1.62 -14.22
C PRO A 125 -0.14 -2.34 -12.97
N VAL A 126 0.72 -3.35 -13.16
CA VAL A 126 1.32 -4.09 -12.05
C VAL A 126 2.15 -3.16 -11.18
N GLY A 127 1.89 -3.14 -9.87
CA GLY A 127 2.60 -2.30 -8.91
C GLY A 127 2.02 -0.90 -8.72
N ALA A 128 1.06 -0.49 -9.56
CA ALA A 128 0.21 0.67 -9.32
C ALA A 128 -0.95 0.31 -8.37
N SER A 129 -1.71 1.33 -7.98
CA SER A 129 -2.93 1.22 -7.19
C SER A 129 -4.01 2.19 -7.66
N GLN A 130 -5.25 1.85 -7.33
CA GLN A 130 -6.33 2.81 -7.33
C GLN A 130 -6.26 3.60 -6.01
N HIS A 131 -5.94 4.89 -6.05
CA HIS A 131 -5.66 5.69 -4.86
C HIS A 131 -6.62 6.87 -4.63
N MET A 132 -7.66 7.03 -5.46
CA MET A 132 -8.70 8.04 -5.23
C MET A 132 -9.59 7.64 -4.06
N LYS A 133 -9.93 8.61 -3.21
CA LYS A 133 -10.96 8.45 -2.17
C LYS A 133 -12.12 9.38 -2.48
N ILE A 134 -13.17 8.83 -3.11
CA ILE A 134 -14.34 9.59 -3.57
C ILE A 134 -15.60 8.92 -3.01
N VAL A 135 -16.49 9.72 -2.42
CA VAL A 135 -17.86 9.28 -2.09
C VAL A 135 -18.86 10.21 -2.74
N VAL A 136 -19.73 9.68 -3.60
CA VAL A 136 -20.78 10.43 -4.30
C VAL A 136 -22.14 9.96 -3.81
N ILE A 137 -23.02 10.90 -3.48
CA ILE A 137 -24.38 10.63 -3.00
C ILE A 137 -25.37 11.33 -3.93
N ASP A 138 -26.21 10.52 -4.59
CA ASP A 138 -27.28 10.95 -5.50
C ASP A 138 -26.82 11.86 -6.66
N ASP A 139 -25.52 11.85 -7.00
CA ASP A 139 -24.84 12.82 -7.87
C ASP A 139 -25.12 14.30 -7.49
N ALA A 140 -25.55 14.52 -6.24
CA ALA A 140 -25.92 15.82 -5.69
C ALA A 140 -24.80 16.42 -4.86
N ILE A 141 -24.10 15.58 -4.09
CA ILE A 141 -22.88 15.96 -3.37
C ILE A 141 -21.80 14.90 -3.59
N ALA A 142 -20.55 15.32 -3.46
CA ALA A 142 -19.41 14.43 -3.48
C ALA A 142 -18.33 14.88 -2.48
N PHE A 143 -17.69 13.90 -1.85
CA PHE A 143 -16.47 14.06 -1.05
C PHE A 143 -15.28 13.57 -1.86
N ALA A 144 -14.19 14.34 -1.92
CA ALA A 144 -12.91 13.91 -2.49
C ALA A 144 -11.71 14.51 -1.73
N GLY A 145 -10.67 13.70 -1.49
CA GLY A 145 -9.55 14.08 -0.63
C GLY A 145 -8.65 12.91 -0.22
N GLY A 146 -8.02 13.01 0.95
CA GLY A 146 -7.03 12.05 1.44
C GLY A 146 -7.60 10.90 2.31
N LEU A 147 -8.78 11.09 2.90
CA LEU A 147 -9.35 10.12 3.86
C LEU A 147 -10.03 8.92 3.18
N ASP A 148 -9.51 7.71 3.45
CA ASP A 148 -10.20 6.44 3.16
C ASP A 148 -11.29 6.13 4.21
N LEU A 149 -12.25 5.29 3.84
CA LEU A 149 -13.19 4.68 4.78
C LEU A 149 -12.57 3.44 5.46
N SER A 150 -11.40 3.61 6.09
CA SER A 150 -10.62 2.51 6.68
C SER A 150 -10.10 2.82 8.10
N LYS A 151 -9.37 1.87 8.69
CA LYS A 151 -8.75 1.93 10.02
C LYS A 151 -7.82 3.14 10.14
N TRP A 152 -7.70 3.66 11.36
CA TRP A 152 -6.76 4.71 11.76
C TRP A 152 -6.96 6.10 11.14
N ARG A 153 -8.10 6.33 10.46
CA ARG A 153 -8.43 7.63 9.85
C ARG A 153 -9.24 8.54 10.76
N TRP A 154 -9.90 8.00 11.79
CA TRP A 154 -10.72 8.81 12.70
C TRP A 154 -9.82 9.52 13.72
N ASP A 155 -9.91 10.83 13.78
CA ASP A 155 -9.31 11.67 14.82
C ASP A 155 -10.04 13.02 14.88
N THR A 156 -9.83 13.76 15.97
CA THR A 156 -10.32 15.14 16.15
C THR A 156 -9.17 16.14 15.95
N SER A 157 -9.46 17.38 15.59
CA SER A 157 -8.42 18.43 15.42
C SER A 157 -7.66 18.78 16.70
N GLU A 158 -8.18 18.41 17.89
CA GLU A 158 -7.41 18.49 19.14
C GLU A 158 -6.24 17.51 19.19
N HIS A 159 -6.28 16.41 18.42
CA HIS A 159 -5.28 15.33 18.37
C HIS A 159 -4.78 14.88 19.74
N LEU A 160 -5.66 14.86 20.75
CA LEU A 160 -5.27 14.58 22.14
C LEU A 160 -4.44 13.29 22.21
N PRO A 161 -3.22 13.28 22.78
CA PRO A 161 -2.32 12.12 22.75
C PRO A 161 -2.96 10.78 23.14
N ASP A 162 -3.80 10.79 24.18
CA ASP A 162 -4.43 9.59 24.77
C ASP A 162 -5.95 9.52 24.51
N ASP A 163 -6.42 9.97 23.34
CA ASP A 163 -7.84 9.88 23.01
C ASP A 163 -8.32 8.43 22.92
N LYS A 164 -9.14 8.03 23.90
CA LYS A 164 -9.71 6.68 24.01
C LYS A 164 -10.66 6.31 22.87
N ARG A 165 -11.11 7.28 22.07
CA ARG A 165 -11.96 7.06 20.90
C ARG A 165 -11.16 6.60 19.69
N ARG A 166 -9.83 6.82 19.65
CA ARG A 166 -8.92 6.31 18.61
C ARG A 166 -8.59 4.83 18.81
N ILE A 167 -9.61 4.01 18.62
CA ILE A 167 -9.53 2.56 18.59
C ILE A 167 -9.93 2.06 17.20
N ASP A 168 -9.20 1.09 16.67
CA ASP A 168 -9.55 0.45 15.42
C ASP A 168 -10.65 -0.61 15.63
N PRO A 169 -11.20 -1.20 14.56
CA PRO A 169 -12.24 -2.22 14.66
C PRO A 169 -11.82 -3.50 15.41
N ASP A 170 -10.52 -3.77 15.56
CA ASP A 170 -10.00 -4.89 16.34
C ASP A 170 -9.85 -4.54 17.84
N GLY A 171 -10.09 -3.28 18.20
CA GLY A 171 -9.99 -2.77 19.56
C GLY A 171 -8.62 -2.21 19.92
N GLU A 172 -7.71 -2.08 18.95
CA GLU A 172 -6.35 -1.59 19.16
C GLU A 172 -6.29 -0.07 19.04
N ALA A 173 -5.56 0.57 19.96
CA ALA A 173 -5.34 2.02 19.92
C ALA A 173 -4.33 2.39 18.82
N TYR A 174 -4.51 3.55 18.19
CA TYR A 174 -3.62 4.04 17.12
C TYR A 174 -3.23 5.51 17.32
N PRO A 175 -2.09 5.96 16.74
CA PRO A 175 -1.58 7.32 16.96
C PRO A 175 -2.47 8.40 16.31
N PRO A 176 -2.32 9.68 16.71
CA PRO A 176 -3.04 10.79 16.09
C PRO A 176 -2.81 10.88 14.58
N PHE A 177 -3.85 11.28 13.85
CA PHE A 177 -3.90 11.25 12.39
C PHE A 177 -4.58 12.52 11.85
N HIS A 178 -3.90 13.22 10.95
CA HIS A 178 -4.39 14.44 10.32
C HIS A 178 -4.53 14.29 8.81
N ASP A 179 -5.70 14.66 8.29
CA ASP A 179 -6.01 14.59 6.86
C ASP A 179 -7.24 15.43 6.51
N ILE A 180 -7.52 15.61 5.22
CA ILE A 180 -8.54 16.53 4.73
C ILE A 180 -9.35 15.91 3.60
N GLN A 181 -10.65 16.19 3.62
CA GLN A 181 -11.59 15.98 2.52
C GLN A 181 -12.16 17.32 2.07
N MET A 182 -12.58 17.41 0.81
CA MET A 182 -13.40 18.51 0.33
C MET A 182 -14.77 17.97 -0.07
N ILE A 183 -15.83 18.65 0.36
CA ILE A 183 -17.20 18.37 -0.07
C ILE A 183 -17.66 19.44 -1.06
N VAL A 184 -18.28 19.00 -2.15
CA VAL A 184 -18.85 19.87 -3.19
C VAL A 184 -20.25 19.40 -3.54
N ASP A 185 -21.09 20.31 -4.03
CA ASP A 185 -22.41 20.00 -4.59
C ASP A 185 -22.54 20.44 -6.06
N GLY A 186 -23.72 20.22 -6.64
CA GLY A 186 -24.07 20.73 -7.97
C GLY A 186 -23.28 20.07 -9.10
N PRO A 187 -23.00 20.79 -10.22
CA PRO A 187 -22.26 20.26 -11.36
C PRO A 187 -20.91 19.62 -11.02
N ALA A 188 -20.17 20.15 -10.04
CA ALA A 188 -18.91 19.56 -9.58
C ALA A 188 -19.10 18.15 -8.98
N ALA A 189 -20.17 17.96 -8.18
CA ALA A 189 -20.51 16.63 -7.64
C ALA A 189 -20.94 15.65 -8.74
N GLN A 190 -21.67 16.12 -9.76
CA GLN A 190 -22.04 15.31 -10.92
C GLN A 190 -20.81 14.85 -11.71
N ALA A 191 -19.83 15.73 -11.93
CA ALA A 191 -18.58 15.36 -12.61
C ALA A 191 -17.76 14.32 -11.81
N LEU A 192 -17.76 14.40 -10.48
CA LEU A 192 -17.17 13.36 -9.64
C LEU A 192 -17.97 12.04 -9.69
N GLY A 193 -19.29 12.11 -9.80
CA GLY A 193 -20.17 10.96 -10.10
C GLY A 193 -19.83 10.29 -11.43
N GLU A 194 -19.62 11.08 -12.49
CA GLU A 194 -19.16 10.58 -13.79
C GLU A 194 -17.78 9.91 -13.70
N LEU A 195 -16.85 10.50 -12.94
CA LEU A 195 -15.51 9.93 -12.73
C LEU A 195 -15.58 8.59 -11.98
N ALA A 196 -16.36 8.52 -10.90
CA ALA A 196 -16.58 7.29 -10.13
C ALA A 196 -17.30 6.22 -10.98
N GLY A 197 -18.29 6.62 -11.78
CA GLY A 197 -19.01 5.78 -12.73
C GLY A 197 -18.12 5.21 -13.83
N GLU A 198 -17.22 6.02 -14.38
CA GLU A 198 -16.23 5.59 -15.37
C GLU A 198 -15.23 4.61 -14.74
N ARG A 199 -14.72 4.89 -13.54
CA ARG A 199 -13.82 3.96 -12.83
C ARG A 199 -14.51 2.64 -12.53
N TRP A 200 -15.75 2.66 -12.07
CA TRP A 200 -16.58 1.48 -11.88
C TRP A 200 -16.73 0.68 -13.18
N ARG A 201 -17.06 1.35 -14.29
CA ARG A 201 -17.21 0.70 -15.60
C ARG A 201 -15.93 0.04 -16.06
N ARG A 202 -14.77 0.68 -15.84
CA ARG A 202 -13.47 0.08 -16.16
C ARG A 202 -13.24 -1.19 -15.36
N ALA A 203 -13.40 -1.12 -14.04
CA ALA A 203 -13.18 -2.25 -13.13
C ALA A 203 -14.18 -3.40 -13.33
N TYR A 204 -15.47 -3.09 -13.37
CA TYR A 204 -16.56 -4.07 -13.36
C TYR A 204 -16.97 -4.53 -14.78
N GLY A 205 -16.80 -3.68 -15.79
CA GLY A 205 -17.19 -3.91 -17.19
C GLY A 205 -18.57 -3.36 -17.58
N GLU A 206 -19.43 -3.00 -16.62
CA GLU A 206 -20.75 -2.39 -16.86
C GLU A 206 -20.87 -1.06 -16.11
N ALA A 207 -21.64 -0.13 -16.66
CA ALA A 207 -21.96 1.12 -15.98
C ALA A 207 -22.85 0.88 -14.76
N PRO A 208 -22.78 1.73 -13.72
CA PRO A 208 -23.74 1.67 -12.62
C PRO A 208 -25.17 1.88 -13.14
N LEU A 209 -26.10 1.04 -12.68
CA LEU A 209 -27.54 1.16 -12.97
C LEU A 209 -28.17 2.08 -11.93
N ILE A 210 -28.53 3.29 -12.36
CA ILE A 210 -29.09 4.34 -11.50
C ILE A 210 -30.45 4.75 -12.08
N ASP A 211 -31.51 4.75 -11.26
CA ASP A 211 -32.84 5.21 -11.70
C ASP A 211 -32.97 6.73 -11.50
N GLU A 212 -32.69 7.48 -12.56
CA GLU A 212 -32.75 8.95 -12.57
C GLU A 212 -34.15 9.53 -12.29
N ARG A 213 -35.21 8.70 -12.33
CA ARG A 213 -36.59 9.12 -12.03
C ARG A 213 -36.86 9.28 -10.54
N ILE A 214 -35.98 8.77 -9.68
CA ILE A 214 -36.09 8.93 -8.22
C ILE A 214 -35.78 10.38 -7.87
N GLU A 215 -36.75 11.07 -7.28
CA GLU A 215 -36.56 12.41 -6.75
C GLU A 215 -35.58 12.39 -5.57
N ILE A 216 -34.59 13.26 -5.64
CA ILE A 216 -33.53 13.38 -4.64
C ILE A 216 -33.84 14.56 -3.72
N VAL A 217 -33.36 14.48 -2.48
CA VAL A 217 -33.36 15.61 -1.54
C VAL A 217 -31.94 16.14 -1.41
N ASP A 218 -31.78 17.39 -1.00
CA ASP A 218 -30.45 17.97 -0.74
C ASP A 218 -29.73 17.16 0.36
N PRO A 219 -28.68 16.38 0.03
CA PRO A 219 -28.01 15.52 0.99
C PRO A 219 -26.90 16.26 1.75
N TRP A 220 -26.75 17.58 1.57
CA TRP A 220 -25.73 18.36 2.27
C TRP A 220 -25.82 18.14 3.80
N PRO A 221 -24.70 17.80 4.46
CA PRO A 221 -24.67 17.52 5.89
C PRO A 221 -24.88 18.79 6.70
N GLU A 222 -25.59 18.67 7.82
CA GLU A 222 -25.96 19.82 8.68
C GLU A 222 -24.77 20.31 9.50
N SER A 223 -23.84 19.40 9.82
CA SER A 223 -22.60 19.71 10.52
C SER A 223 -21.58 20.49 9.68
N VAL A 224 -21.76 20.61 8.36
CA VAL A 224 -20.81 21.28 7.47
C VAL A 224 -21.34 22.62 6.99
N LYS A 225 -20.65 23.69 7.39
CA LYS A 225 -20.86 25.03 6.85
C LYS A 225 -20.10 25.18 5.53
N ALA A 226 -20.74 25.74 4.51
CA ALA A 226 -20.08 26.04 3.25
C ALA A 226 -19.05 27.17 3.40
N ASP A 227 -17.81 26.91 2.99
CA ASP A 227 -16.73 27.90 2.93
C ASP A 227 -16.83 28.77 1.67
N PHE A 228 -17.33 28.17 0.59
CA PHE A 228 -17.52 28.81 -0.71
C PHE A 228 -18.95 28.66 -1.20
N HIS A 229 -19.43 29.69 -1.90
CA HIS A 229 -20.74 29.69 -2.54
C HIS A 229 -20.58 30.05 -4.01
N ASP A 230 -21.21 29.28 -4.90
CA ASP A 230 -21.17 29.49 -6.35
C ASP A 230 -19.73 29.61 -6.92
N VAL A 231 -18.86 28.68 -6.55
CA VAL A 231 -17.42 28.67 -6.90
C VAL A 231 -17.11 27.68 -8.03
N GLU A 232 -16.06 27.95 -8.81
CA GLU A 232 -15.52 27.03 -9.79
C GLU A 232 -14.55 26.04 -9.13
N ILE A 233 -14.79 24.74 -9.35
CA ILE A 233 -13.97 23.63 -8.89
C ILE A 233 -13.27 23.03 -10.12
N ALA A 234 -11.94 23.11 -10.15
CA ALA A 234 -11.15 22.35 -11.11
C ALA A 234 -10.91 20.93 -10.58
N ILE A 235 -11.16 19.93 -11.43
CA ILE A 235 -10.95 18.52 -11.11
C ILE A 235 -9.75 18.04 -11.93
N ALA A 236 -8.68 17.62 -11.26
CA ALA A 236 -7.46 17.09 -11.89
C ALA A 236 -7.26 15.61 -11.51
N ARG A 237 -6.76 14.82 -12.45
CA ARG A 237 -6.60 13.37 -12.29
C ARG A 237 -5.17 12.93 -12.60
N THR A 238 -4.77 11.83 -11.98
CA THR A 238 -3.68 10.98 -12.47
C THR A 238 -4.30 9.66 -12.91
N TRP A 239 -3.97 9.20 -14.11
CA TRP A 239 -4.26 7.84 -14.55
C TRP A 239 -3.03 7.30 -15.27
N PRO A 240 -2.48 6.14 -14.87
CA PRO A 240 -1.43 5.51 -15.63
C PRO A 240 -1.96 5.03 -17.00
N ALA A 241 -1.08 4.98 -18.00
CA ALA A 241 -1.37 4.24 -19.22
C ALA A 241 -1.63 2.75 -18.88
N TYR A 242 -2.75 2.21 -19.33
CA TYR A 242 -3.08 0.81 -19.08
C TYR A 242 -4.06 0.28 -20.13
N ARG A 243 -3.68 -0.83 -20.78
CA ARG A 243 -4.44 -1.44 -21.89
C ARG A 243 -4.74 -0.41 -22.97
N ASP A 244 -6.02 -0.15 -23.24
CA ASP A 244 -6.48 0.78 -24.27
C ASP A 244 -6.65 2.22 -23.75
N TYR A 245 -6.35 2.48 -22.46
CA TYR A 245 -6.48 3.80 -21.85
C TYR A 245 -5.14 4.55 -21.86
N ALA A 246 -5.17 5.78 -22.37
CA ALA A 246 -4.04 6.69 -22.37
C ALA A 246 -3.72 7.20 -20.96
N GLU A 247 -2.45 7.56 -20.76
CA GLU A 247 -1.97 8.24 -19.55
C GLU A 247 -2.66 9.61 -19.38
N VAL A 248 -2.90 9.98 -18.12
CA VAL A 248 -3.40 11.30 -17.71
C VAL A 248 -2.50 11.82 -16.58
N ARG A 249 -1.92 13.02 -16.75
CA ARG A 249 -1.01 13.67 -15.80
C ARG A 249 -1.44 15.09 -15.41
N GLU A 250 -2.75 15.31 -15.33
CA GLU A 250 -3.34 16.63 -15.04
C GLU A 250 -2.88 17.14 -13.65
N VAL A 251 -2.81 16.24 -12.65
CA VAL A 251 -2.35 16.55 -11.29
C VAL A 251 -0.89 17.03 -11.28
N GLU A 252 0.00 16.32 -11.95
CA GLU A 252 1.41 16.71 -12.06
C GLU A 252 1.52 18.10 -12.69
N ARG A 253 0.81 18.31 -13.80
CA ARG A 253 0.81 19.59 -14.50
C ARG A 253 0.26 20.72 -13.62
N LEU A 254 -0.80 20.47 -12.87
CA LEU A 254 -1.40 21.46 -11.96
C LEU A 254 -0.41 21.87 -10.86
N TYR A 255 0.31 20.93 -10.27
CA TYR A 255 1.37 21.24 -9.29
C TYR A 255 2.47 22.11 -9.92
N LEU A 256 2.97 21.73 -11.09
CA LEU A 256 4.05 22.46 -11.75
C LEU A 256 3.63 23.88 -12.14
N ASP A 257 2.44 24.05 -12.72
CA ASP A 257 1.92 25.36 -13.12
C ASP A 257 1.69 26.28 -11.92
N THR A 258 1.15 25.73 -10.83
CA THR A 258 0.85 26.52 -9.63
C THR A 258 2.11 26.90 -8.83
N ILE A 259 3.10 26.00 -8.73
CA ILE A 259 4.42 26.32 -8.18
C ILE A 259 5.11 27.41 -9.01
N ALA A 260 5.06 27.30 -10.35
CA ALA A 260 5.63 28.29 -11.24
C ALA A 260 4.93 29.66 -11.13
N ALA A 261 3.63 29.68 -10.85
CA ALA A 261 2.84 30.90 -10.71
C ALA A 261 3.00 31.60 -9.35
N ALA A 262 3.54 30.91 -8.34
CA ALA A 262 3.63 31.40 -6.96
C ALA A 262 4.56 32.61 -6.81
N ARG A 263 4.09 33.68 -6.15
CA ARG A 263 4.84 34.93 -5.99
C ARG A 263 5.30 35.20 -4.57
N LYS A 264 4.45 34.93 -3.58
CA LYS A 264 4.67 35.30 -2.17
C LYS A 264 4.85 34.07 -1.29
N LEU A 265 4.00 33.06 -1.45
CA LEU A 265 3.91 31.92 -0.54
C LEU A 265 3.54 30.63 -1.28
N ILE A 266 4.25 29.56 -0.94
CA ILE A 266 3.88 28.17 -1.19
C ILE A 266 3.73 27.48 0.17
N TYR A 267 2.50 27.07 0.52
CA TYR A 267 2.21 26.28 1.71
C TYR A 267 1.79 24.87 1.30
N ILE A 268 2.40 23.85 1.88
CA ILE A 268 2.16 22.45 1.52
C ILE A 268 1.98 21.63 2.80
N GLU A 269 0.93 20.80 2.84
CA GLU A 269 0.88 19.65 3.73
C GLU A 269 0.87 18.38 2.89
N ASN A 270 1.87 17.52 3.07
CA ASN A 270 1.94 16.29 2.28
C ASN A 270 2.62 15.15 3.02
N GLN A 271 1.98 13.97 2.97
CA GLN A 271 2.51 12.72 3.52
C GLN A 271 3.91 12.40 2.99
N TYR A 272 4.15 12.62 1.69
CA TYR A 272 5.43 12.32 1.05
C TYR A 272 6.00 13.53 0.33
N LEU A 273 7.33 13.53 0.17
CA LEU A 273 8.07 14.43 -0.70
C LEU A 273 9.18 13.61 -1.34
N SER A 274 8.87 12.92 -2.44
CA SER A 274 9.80 12.02 -3.15
C SER A 274 9.87 12.29 -4.64
N SER A 275 8.99 13.14 -5.19
CA SER A 275 9.02 13.50 -6.60
C SER A 275 10.18 14.43 -6.94
N PHE A 276 11.02 14.00 -7.88
CA PHE A 276 12.15 14.79 -8.35
C PHE A 276 11.69 16.04 -9.11
N ARG A 277 10.68 15.93 -9.99
CA ARG A 277 10.13 17.06 -10.74
C ARG A 277 9.57 18.16 -9.85
N ILE A 278 8.86 17.79 -8.78
CA ILE A 278 8.40 18.76 -7.78
C ILE A 278 9.59 19.39 -7.04
N GLY A 279 10.58 18.58 -6.67
CA GLY A 279 11.83 19.06 -6.09
C GLY A 279 12.53 20.10 -6.98
N GLU A 280 12.65 19.85 -8.29
CA GLU A 280 13.22 20.79 -9.25
C GLU A 280 12.41 22.08 -9.39
N ALA A 281 11.08 21.98 -9.46
CA ALA A 281 10.21 23.15 -9.54
C ALA A 281 10.37 24.05 -8.31
N LEU A 282 10.40 23.46 -7.11
CA LEU A 282 10.64 24.20 -5.86
C LEU A 282 12.07 24.76 -5.79
N THR A 283 13.08 24.00 -6.20
CA THR A 283 14.47 24.47 -6.32
C THR A 283 14.57 25.71 -7.20
N ALA A 284 13.90 25.71 -8.35
CA ALA A 284 13.90 26.86 -9.26
C ALA A 284 13.32 28.11 -8.57
N ARG A 285 12.17 28.00 -7.91
CA ARG A 285 11.56 29.11 -7.15
C ARG A 285 12.46 29.60 -6.01
N LEU A 286 13.13 28.70 -5.28
CA LEU A 286 14.00 29.05 -4.17
C LEU A 286 15.29 29.78 -4.60
N GLN A 287 15.74 29.62 -5.84
CA GLN A 287 16.92 30.31 -6.38
C GLN A 287 16.65 31.75 -6.82
N GLU A 288 15.40 32.13 -7.03
CA GLU A 288 15.03 33.46 -7.50
C GLU A 288 15.18 34.52 -6.42
N THR A 289 15.66 35.72 -6.77
CA THR A 289 15.88 36.79 -5.79
C THR A 289 14.60 37.25 -5.08
N ASP A 290 13.47 37.21 -5.77
CA ASP A 290 12.14 37.65 -5.34
C ASP A 290 11.09 36.52 -5.38
N GLY A 291 11.55 35.26 -5.42
CA GLY A 291 10.71 34.08 -5.27
C GLY A 291 9.97 33.96 -3.91
N PRO A 292 9.03 33.00 -3.81
CA PRO A 292 8.13 32.85 -2.67
C PRO A 292 8.81 32.27 -1.43
N GLU A 293 8.20 32.52 -0.27
CA GLU A 293 8.38 31.72 0.95
C GLU A 293 7.81 30.30 0.72
N VAL A 294 8.50 29.26 1.16
CA VAL A 294 8.09 27.86 0.98
C VAL A 294 7.99 27.17 2.34
N ILE A 295 6.76 26.86 2.76
CA ILE A 295 6.46 26.15 4.00
C ILE A 295 5.94 24.75 3.65
N ILE A 296 6.57 23.71 4.21
CA ILE A 296 6.16 22.31 4.01
C ILE A 296 5.95 21.65 5.36
N VAL A 297 4.76 21.09 5.61
CA VAL A 297 4.43 20.29 6.79
C VAL A 297 4.31 18.83 6.38
N GLN A 298 5.06 17.96 7.06
CA GLN A 298 5.17 16.53 6.77
C GLN A 298 5.11 15.71 8.06
N PRO A 299 4.85 14.40 8.01
CA PRO A 299 4.99 13.56 9.19
C PRO A 299 6.47 13.47 9.60
N LYS A 300 6.77 13.34 10.90
CA LYS A 300 8.17 13.15 11.36
C LYS A 300 8.78 11.90 10.72
N LYS A 301 8.03 10.81 10.74
CA LYS A 301 8.35 9.53 10.09
C LYS A 301 7.15 9.09 9.26
N THR A 302 7.42 8.57 8.06
CA THR A 302 6.38 7.90 7.27
C THR A 302 5.98 6.57 7.90
N GLY A 303 4.93 5.90 7.40
CA GLY A 303 4.20 4.83 8.09
C GLY A 303 5.04 3.62 8.49
N GLY A 304 4.85 2.50 7.81
CA GLY A 304 5.50 1.23 8.16
C GLY A 304 7.03 1.26 8.01
N TRP A 305 7.69 0.22 8.52
CA TRP A 305 9.16 0.09 8.44
C TRP A 305 9.70 0.25 7.02
N LEU A 306 9.01 -0.31 6.01
CA LEU A 306 9.45 -0.23 4.62
C LEU A 306 9.43 1.22 4.10
N GLU A 307 8.35 1.96 4.35
CA GLU A 307 8.21 3.36 3.92
C GLU A 307 9.27 4.26 4.56
N GLN A 308 9.57 4.06 5.84
CA GLN A 308 10.63 4.80 6.53
C GLN A 308 12.02 4.55 5.93
N HIS A 309 12.25 3.38 5.35
CA HIS A 309 13.55 3.05 4.73
C HIS A 309 13.57 3.32 3.23
N THR A 310 12.48 3.82 2.64
CA THR A 310 12.40 4.21 1.23
C THR A 310 12.01 5.67 1.07
N MET A 311 10.78 6.02 1.42
CA MET A 311 10.19 7.35 1.23
C MET A 311 10.87 8.43 2.06
N ASP A 312 11.23 8.15 3.33
CA ASP A 312 11.96 9.13 4.16
C ASP A 312 13.37 9.42 3.62
N VAL A 313 14.00 8.43 3.00
CA VAL A 313 15.32 8.57 2.38
C VAL A 313 15.23 9.42 1.12
N LEU A 314 14.23 9.18 0.27
CA LEU A 314 13.96 10.04 -0.90
C LEU A 314 13.65 11.48 -0.50
N ARG A 315 12.86 11.65 0.56
CA ARG A 315 12.60 12.96 1.18
C ARG A 315 13.88 13.64 1.61
N GLY A 316 14.75 12.97 2.36
CA GLY A 316 16.02 13.56 2.80
C GLY A 316 16.88 14.04 1.62
N ARG A 317 16.92 13.28 0.51
CA ARG A 317 17.67 13.64 -0.71
C ARG A 317 17.11 14.90 -1.37
N ILE A 318 15.78 15.03 -1.45
CA ILE A 318 15.13 16.23 -1.99
C ILE A 318 15.35 17.42 -1.05
N LEU A 319 15.17 17.24 0.26
CA LEU A 319 15.38 18.30 1.25
C LEU A 319 16.82 18.82 1.24
N PHE A 320 17.81 17.94 1.03
CA PHE A 320 19.20 18.36 0.83
C PHE A 320 19.33 19.31 -0.36
N LYS A 321 18.80 18.94 -1.53
CA LYS A 321 18.84 19.78 -2.75
C LYS A 321 18.10 21.10 -2.57
N LEU A 322 16.93 21.09 -1.93
CA LEU A 322 16.14 22.30 -1.68
C LEU A 322 16.90 23.27 -0.77
N ARG A 323 17.53 22.76 0.31
CA ARG A 323 18.33 23.59 1.22
C ARG A 323 19.59 24.13 0.58
N GLU A 324 20.25 23.36 -0.27
CA GLU A 324 21.41 23.83 -1.04
C GLU A 324 21.02 24.96 -2.02
N ALA A 325 19.83 24.86 -2.60
CA ALA A 325 19.29 25.87 -3.51
C ALA A 325 18.79 27.15 -2.81
N ASP A 326 18.34 27.05 -1.56
CA ASP A 326 17.74 28.16 -0.81
C ASP A 326 18.78 29.17 -0.29
N ARG A 327 19.25 30.02 -1.19
CA ARG A 327 20.22 31.11 -0.89
C ARG A 327 19.59 32.25 -0.07
N HIS A 328 18.26 32.31 -0.03
CA HIS A 328 17.50 33.42 0.54
C HIS A 328 16.83 33.07 1.88
N ARG A 329 17.00 31.84 2.39
CA ARG A 329 16.45 31.35 3.67
C ARG A 329 14.92 31.42 3.71
N ARG A 330 14.28 30.97 2.63
CA ARG A 330 12.83 30.96 2.44
C ARG A 330 12.21 29.56 2.58
N LEU A 331 13.01 28.51 2.67
CA LEU A 331 12.53 27.15 2.86
C LEU A 331 12.40 26.82 4.34
N HIS A 332 11.19 26.45 4.74
CA HIS A 332 10.92 25.96 6.08
C HIS A 332 10.11 24.66 6.01
N VAL A 333 10.67 23.60 6.58
CA VAL A 333 10.06 22.27 6.60
C VAL A 333 9.84 21.84 8.03
N TYR A 334 8.63 21.46 8.36
CA TYR A 334 8.17 21.17 9.71
C TYR A 334 7.48 19.81 9.81
N TYR A 335 7.41 19.28 11.03
CA TYR A 335 6.43 18.27 11.42
C TYR A 335 5.67 18.74 12.67
N PRO A 336 4.39 18.39 12.85
CA PRO A 336 3.64 18.73 14.05
C PRO A 336 3.96 17.75 15.18
N ARG A 337 4.37 18.28 16.33
CA ARG A 337 4.48 17.53 17.58
C ARG A 337 3.35 17.97 18.50
N ILE A 338 2.61 17.01 19.05
CA ILE A 338 1.48 17.24 19.94
C ILE A 338 1.93 17.32 21.41
N SER A 339 2.79 16.40 21.85
CA SER A 339 3.28 16.32 23.23
C SER A 339 4.76 15.98 23.29
N VAL A 340 5.41 16.33 24.40
CA VAL A 340 6.83 16.05 24.68
C VAL A 340 7.00 14.85 25.61
N ASP A 341 6.09 14.67 26.58
CA ASP A 341 6.14 13.57 27.55
C ASP A 341 4.72 13.01 27.79
N PRO A 342 4.34 11.89 27.15
CA PRO A 342 5.13 11.14 26.17
C PRO A 342 5.32 11.94 24.86
N GLU A 343 6.42 11.69 24.13
CA GLU A 343 6.63 12.29 22.81
C GLU A 343 5.60 11.73 21.84
N VAL A 344 4.69 12.59 21.37
CA VAL A 344 3.64 12.23 20.42
C VAL A 344 3.68 13.18 19.24
N ASP A 345 3.94 12.61 18.07
CA ASP A 345 3.98 13.30 16.79
C ASP A 345 2.69 13.02 16.01
N LEU A 346 2.27 13.98 15.18
CA LEU A 346 1.07 13.84 14.37
C LEU A 346 1.39 13.15 13.03
N MET A 347 0.62 12.14 12.66
CA MET A 347 0.68 11.57 11.30
C MET A 347 -0.02 12.51 10.32
N VAL A 348 0.76 13.30 9.59
CA VAL A 348 0.26 14.15 8.50
C VAL A 348 0.06 13.29 7.26
N HIS A 349 -1.19 12.96 6.96
CA HIS A 349 -1.58 12.24 5.74
C HIS A 349 -2.21 13.18 4.69
N ALA A 350 -2.51 14.42 5.06
CA ALA A 350 -3.04 15.45 4.16
C ALA A 350 -2.27 15.55 2.82
N LYS A 351 -2.96 15.94 1.76
CA LYS A 351 -2.38 16.29 0.45
C LYS A 351 -2.92 17.64 -0.01
N VAL A 352 -2.35 18.70 0.56
CA VAL A 352 -2.83 20.08 0.44
C VAL A 352 -1.73 20.96 -0.13
N MET A 353 -2.12 21.89 -1.00
CA MET A 353 -1.25 22.99 -1.41
C MET A 353 -2.05 24.30 -1.47
N VAL A 354 -1.52 25.35 -0.84
CA VAL A 354 -2.05 26.71 -0.90
C VAL A 354 -0.99 27.63 -1.49
N ILE A 355 -1.36 28.44 -2.49
CA ILE A 355 -0.47 29.39 -3.14
C ILE A 355 -1.04 30.80 -3.01
N ASP A 356 -0.24 31.72 -2.46
CA ASP A 356 -0.53 33.15 -2.36
C ASP A 356 -1.93 33.51 -1.78
N ASP A 357 -2.54 32.62 -1.00
CA ASP A 357 -3.94 32.70 -0.55
C ASP A 357 -4.96 32.89 -1.69
N CYS A 358 -4.55 32.58 -2.92
CA CYS A 358 -5.35 32.73 -4.13
C CYS A 358 -5.57 31.41 -4.87
N PHE A 359 -5.00 30.32 -4.36
CA PHE A 359 -5.19 28.98 -4.88
C PHE A 359 -5.11 28.00 -3.74
N VAL A 360 -5.94 26.97 -3.81
CA VAL A 360 -5.95 25.83 -2.89
C VAL A 360 -6.20 24.55 -3.68
N ARG A 361 -5.49 23.49 -3.30
CA ARG A 361 -5.65 22.13 -3.81
C ARG A 361 -5.84 21.19 -2.64
N VAL A 362 -6.84 20.31 -2.72
CA VAL A 362 -7.06 19.18 -1.80
C VAL A 362 -7.33 17.94 -2.65
N GLY A 363 -6.75 16.79 -2.29
CA GLY A 363 -7.00 15.57 -3.05
C GLY A 363 -6.30 14.36 -2.48
N SER A 364 -6.13 13.34 -3.31
CA SER A 364 -5.48 12.09 -2.92
C SER A 364 -3.99 12.03 -3.29
N SER A 365 -3.51 12.94 -4.15
CA SER A 365 -2.15 12.87 -4.71
C SER A 365 -1.03 13.33 -3.77
N ASN A 366 -0.11 12.42 -3.47
CA ASN A 366 1.11 12.76 -2.75
C ASN A 366 2.12 13.49 -3.65
N LEU A 367 3.13 14.15 -3.07
CA LEU A 367 4.28 14.66 -3.83
C LEU A 367 5.29 13.53 -4.13
N SER A 368 4.79 12.43 -4.68
CA SER A 368 5.55 11.25 -5.10
C SER A 368 5.40 11.03 -6.60
N ASN A 369 6.43 10.50 -7.25
CA ASN A 369 6.36 10.15 -8.67
C ASN A 369 5.20 9.17 -8.93
N ARG A 370 4.94 8.28 -7.97
CA ARG A 370 3.78 7.40 -7.95
C ARG A 370 2.47 8.14 -8.11
N SER A 371 2.13 9.09 -7.25
CA SER A 371 0.86 9.83 -7.34
C SER A 371 0.79 10.73 -8.58
N LEU A 372 1.93 11.12 -9.15
CA LEU A 372 2.02 12.03 -10.30
C LEU A 372 2.04 11.34 -11.68
N GLY A 373 2.06 10.01 -11.73
CA GLY A 373 2.06 9.28 -13.01
C GLY A 373 1.71 7.79 -12.95
N PHE A 374 1.78 7.15 -11.78
CA PHE A 374 1.64 5.70 -11.64
C PHE A 374 0.34 5.26 -10.97
N ASP A 375 -0.01 5.83 -9.82
CA ASP A 375 -1.23 5.55 -9.08
C ASP A 375 -2.38 6.42 -9.62
N SER A 376 -3.61 5.90 -9.60
CA SER A 376 -4.75 6.71 -10.03
C SER A 376 -5.20 7.67 -8.92
N GLU A 377 -5.21 8.97 -9.18
CA GLU A 377 -5.48 10.02 -8.18
C GLU A 377 -6.56 10.99 -8.64
N CYS A 378 -7.19 11.69 -7.68
CA CYS A 378 -8.17 12.73 -7.94
C CYS A 378 -7.99 13.90 -6.99
N ASP A 379 -7.94 15.10 -7.56
CA ASP A 379 -7.64 16.35 -6.89
C ASP A 379 -8.67 17.42 -7.23
N LEU A 380 -9.11 18.17 -6.23
CA LEU A 380 -9.97 19.35 -6.37
C LEU A 380 -9.17 20.61 -6.10
N ALA A 381 -9.39 21.63 -6.92
CA ALA A 381 -8.71 22.91 -6.78
C ALA A 381 -9.65 24.11 -7.00
N ILE A 382 -9.38 25.19 -6.27
CA ILE A 382 -10.07 26.47 -6.39
C ILE A 382 -9.01 27.54 -6.63
N ALA A 383 -9.28 28.45 -7.58
CA ALA A 383 -8.49 29.65 -7.82
C ALA A 383 -9.34 30.90 -7.59
N ALA A 384 -8.76 31.88 -6.91
CA ALA A 384 -9.41 33.12 -6.52
C ALA A 384 -8.65 34.35 -7.04
N GLU A 385 -9.33 35.50 -6.99
CA GLU A 385 -8.69 36.80 -7.14
C GLU A 385 -8.20 37.31 -5.79
N GLU A 386 -7.05 37.97 -5.75
CA GLU A 386 -6.50 38.50 -4.51
C GLU A 386 -7.49 39.46 -3.85
N GLY A 387 -7.81 39.21 -2.59
CA GLY A 387 -8.76 40.01 -1.80
C GLY A 387 -10.24 39.67 -1.99
N SER A 388 -10.58 38.71 -2.87
CA SER A 388 -11.95 38.22 -3.02
C SER A 388 -12.42 37.44 -1.78
N PRO A 389 -13.74 37.21 -1.61
CA PRO A 389 -14.25 36.35 -0.53
C PRO A 389 -13.63 34.95 -0.55
N GLU A 390 -13.41 34.37 -1.73
CA GLU A 390 -12.80 33.06 -1.91
C GLU A 390 -11.33 33.08 -1.47
N SER A 391 -10.57 34.12 -1.82
CA SER A 391 -9.18 34.28 -1.36
C SER A 391 -9.10 34.39 0.18
N LYS A 392 -10.05 35.08 0.81
CA LYS A 392 -10.14 35.15 2.27
C LYS A 392 -10.48 33.80 2.90
N ALA A 393 -11.38 33.02 2.28
CA ALA A 393 -11.70 31.67 2.73
C ALA A 393 -10.48 30.74 2.61
N ILE A 394 -9.70 30.84 1.53
CA ILE A 394 -8.43 30.11 1.36
C ILE A 394 -7.41 30.48 2.45
N SER A 395 -7.24 31.78 2.73
CA SER A 395 -6.35 32.26 3.79
C SER A 395 -6.80 31.77 5.18
N ALA A 396 -8.11 31.82 5.45
CA ALA A 396 -8.70 31.33 6.69
C ALA A 396 -8.50 29.81 6.86
N PHE A 397 -8.65 29.03 5.78
CA PHE A 397 -8.38 27.60 5.77
C PHE A 397 -6.90 27.31 6.11
N ARG A 398 -5.94 27.95 5.43
CA ARG A 398 -4.50 27.81 5.74
C ARG A 398 -4.20 28.18 7.19
N ASN A 399 -4.77 29.29 7.67
CA ASN A 399 -4.59 29.72 9.06
C ASN A 399 -5.22 28.73 10.04
N GLY A 400 -6.34 28.10 9.68
CA GLY A 400 -6.99 27.02 10.43
C GLY A 400 -6.08 25.82 10.62
N LEU A 401 -5.44 25.35 9.54
CA LEU A 401 -4.49 24.23 9.61
C LEU A 401 -3.28 24.56 10.50
N LEU A 402 -2.72 25.76 10.36
CA LEU A 402 -1.64 26.19 11.25
C LEU A 402 -2.09 26.36 12.70
N ALA A 403 -3.29 26.88 12.91
CA ALA A 403 -3.87 27.09 14.23
C ALA A 403 -4.05 25.76 14.95
N GLU A 404 -4.56 24.75 14.22
CA GLU A 404 -4.59 23.36 14.63
C GLU A 404 -3.17 22.88 14.99
N HIS A 405 -2.21 22.88 14.06
CA HIS A 405 -0.85 22.36 14.33
C HIS A 405 -0.12 23.05 15.49
N LEU A 406 -0.43 24.31 15.75
CA LEU A 406 0.16 25.13 16.82
C LEU A 406 -0.64 25.13 18.13
N GLY A 407 -1.85 24.56 18.16
CA GLY A 407 -2.73 24.57 19.33
C GLY A 407 -3.16 25.99 19.74
N THR A 408 -3.56 26.80 18.77
CA THR A 408 -3.90 28.23 18.94
C THR A 408 -5.16 28.56 18.11
N GLU A 409 -5.67 29.79 18.18
CA GLU A 409 -6.83 30.23 17.38
C GLU A 409 -6.44 30.76 16.00
N ILE A 410 -7.36 30.68 15.04
CA ILE A 410 -7.16 31.12 13.64
C ILE A 410 -6.76 32.60 13.58
N GLU A 411 -7.40 33.45 14.38
CA GLU A 411 -7.12 34.88 14.43
C GLU A 411 -5.71 35.17 14.95
N GLN A 412 -5.17 34.33 15.84
CA GLN A 412 -3.82 34.48 16.37
C GLN A 412 -2.78 34.21 15.28
N VAL A 413 -3.01 33.21 14.43
CA VAL A 413 -2.17 32.95 13.25
C VAL A 413 -2.23 34.12 12.27
N ALA A 414 -3.43 34.63 11.97
CA ALA A 414 -3.61 35.76 11.07
C ALA A 414 -2.88 37.03 11.57
N ASN A 415 -3.01 37.34 12.87
CA ASN A 415 -2.35 38.48 13.49
C ASN A 415 -0.82 38.32 13.49
N ALA A 416 -0.32 37.13 13.85
CA ALA A 416 1.11 36.84 13.85
C ALA A 416 1.71 36.93 12.43
N TYR A 417 0.99 36.47 11.41
CA TYR A 417 1.42 36.60 10.02
C TYR A 417 1.49 38.06 9.56
N HIS A 418 0.49 38.86 9.92
CA HIS A 418 0.49 40.29 9.64
C HIS A 418 1.64 41.03 10.36
N GLU A 419 1.90 40.71 11.63
CA GLU A 419 2.96 41.36 12.43
C GLU A 419 4.38 40.98 11.98
N THR A 420 4.59 39.72 11.64
CA THR A 420 5.93 39.21 11.27
C THR A 420 6.23 39.33 9.78
N GLY A 421 5.21 39.50 8.95
CA GLY A 421 5.31 39.63 7.49
C GLY A 421 5.66 38.33 6.74
N THR A 422 5.85 37.22 7.45
CA THR A 422 6.21 35.90 6.89
C THR A 422 5.50 34.80 7.65
N LEU A 423 5.16 33.69 6.99
CA LEU A 423 4.44 32.61 7.63
C LEU A 423 5.35 31.83 8.59
N ALA A 424 6.64 31.67 8.25
CA ALA A 424 7.64 31.14 9.15
C ALA A 424 7.81 32.00 10.42
N GLY A 425 7.80 33.33 10.27
CA GLY A 425 7.82 34.26 11.40
C GLY A 425 6.61 34.06 12.32
N ALA A 426 5.42 33.90 11.75
CA ALA A 426 4.20 33.58 12.50
C ALA A 426 4.34 32.27 13.28
N ILE A 427 4.76 31.19 12.59
CA ILE A 427 4.99 29.86 13.19
C ILE A 427 5.99 29.95 14.35
N GLU A 428 7.13 30.61 14.15
CA GLU A 428 8.16 30.75 15.19
C GLU A 428 7.65 31.57 16.39
N SER A 429 6.85 32.62 16.15
CA SER A 429 6.27 33.46 17.21
C SER A 429 5.22 32.75 18.07
N LEU A 430 4.52 31.77 17.49
CA LEU A 430 3.44 31.02 18.13
C LEU A 430 3.90 29.68 18.72
N SER A 431 5.06 29.16 18.30
CA SER A 431 5.62 27.87 18.75
C SER A 431 6.21 27.90 20.18
N LYS A 432 5.37 28.22 21.18
CA LYS A 432 5.77 28.38 22.59
C LYS A 432 5.37 27.21 23.51
N GLY A 433 4.42 26.38 23.09
CA GLY A 433 3.85 25.29 23.89
C GLY A 433 4.45 23.91 23.64
N GLU A 434 3.82 22.86 24.18
CA GLU A 434 4.16 21.47 23.86
C GLU A 434 3.76 21.12 22.43
N ARG A 435 2.50 21.43 22.08
CA ARG A 435 1.98 21.40 20.72
C ARG A 435 2.63 22.51 19.89
N ARG A 436 3.40 22.14 18.88
CA ARG A 436 4.13 23.07 18.00
C ARG A 436 4.57 22.41 16.70
N LEU A 437 4.88 23.23 15.72
CA LEU A 437 5.61 22.82 14.52
C LEU A 437 7.12 22.79 14.82
N VAL A 438 7.76 21.64 14.62
CA VAL A 438 9.19 21.42 14.84
C VAL A 438 9.89 21.31 13.49
N LYS A 439 11.08 21.93 13.33
CA LYS A 439 11.84 21.83 12.08
C LYS A 439 12.21 20.38 11.80
N LEU A 440 11.92 19.92 10.58
CA LEU A 440 12.22 18.57 10.13
C LEU A 440 13.60 18.55 9.47
N ASP A 441 14.61 18.01 10.15
CA ASP A 441 15.99 18.01 9.66
C ASP A 441 16.22 17.06 8.48
N GLY A 442 15.39 16.03 8.28
CA GLY A 442 15.51 15.11 7.13
C GLY A 442 16.85 14.38 7.06
N ALA A 443 17.52 14.19 8.20
CA ALA A 443 18.80 13.51 8.28
C ALA A 443 18.64 12.03 7.86
N ILE A 444 19.47 11.61 6.91
CA ILE A 444 19.53 10.22 6.45
C ILE A 444 20.77 9.59 7.09
N PRO A 445 20.65 8.46 7.82
CA PRO A 445 21.84 7.72 8.23
C PRO A 445 22.62 7.25 7.00
N ASP A 446 23.93 7.49 6.95
CA ASP A 446 24.80 7.12 5.81
C ASP A 446 24.68 5.62 5.45
N GLU A 447 24.49 4.79 6.46
CA GLU A 447 24.28 3.34 6.33
C GLU A 447 22.93 2.96 5.73
N VAL A 448 21.95 3.87 5.65
CA VAL A 448 20.66 3.61 5.01
C VAL A 448 20.67 4.16 3.59
N ASP A 449 21.24 5.35 3.37
CA ASP A 449 21.32 5.98 2.05
C ASP A 449 22.06 5.12 1.02
N GLN A 450 23.16 4.49 1.41
CA GLN A 450 23.96 3.61 0.54
C GLN A 450 23.24 2.33 0.10
N TRP A 451 22.21 1.91 0.83
CA TRP A 451 21.45 0.68 0.53
C TRP A 451 20.18 0.95 -0.26
N VAL A 452 19.77 2.22 -0.30
CA VAL A 452 18.57 2.67 -0.97
C VAL A 452 18.94 3.06 -2.40
N PRO A 453 18.39 2.37 -3.42
CA PRO A 453 18.71 2.66 -4.81
C PRO A 453 18.36 4.10 -5.24
N GLU A 454 18.74 4.46 -6.47
CA GLU A 454 18.32 5.73 -7.07
C GLU A 454 16.79 5.87 -7.12
N SER A 455 16.30 7.11 -7.05
CA SER A 455 14.90 7.46 -6.75
C SER A 455 13.86 6.87 -7.71
N GLU A 456 14.20 6.78 -9.00
CA GLU A 456 13.34 6.25 -10.07
C GLU A 456 12.91 4.80 -9.86
N LEU A 457 13.57 4.10 -8.95
CA LEU A 457 13.45 2.66 -8.78
C LEU A 457 12.66 2.26 -7.52
N LEU A 458 12.49 3.19 -6.58
CA LEU A 458 11.60 3.06 -5.42
C LEU A 458 10.26 3.80 -5.62
N ASP A 459 10.29 4.89 -6.39
CA ASP A 459 9.16 5.75 -6.69
C ASP A 459 9.20 6.09 -8.20
N PRO A 460 8.79 5.14 -9.08
CA PRO A 460 8.91 5.32 -10.52
C PRO A 460 7.93 6.38 -11.05
N GLU A 461 8.37 7.14 -12.06
CA GLU A 461 7.54 8.16 -12.73
C GLU A 461 6.51 7.56 -13.68
N GLN A 462 6.70 6.31 -14.12
CA GLN A 462 5.82 5.60 -15.06
C GLN A 462 5.66 4.14 -14.67
N PRO A 463 4.57 3.48 -15.12
CA PRO A 463 4.44 2.04 -15.01
C PRO A 463 5.61 1.29 -15.60
N LEU A 464 6.27 0.47 -14.78
CA LEU A 464 7.30 -0.46 -15.26
C LEU A 464 6.62 -1.66 -15.92
N GLU A 465 7.01 -1.97 -17.15
CA GLU A 465 6.57 -3.19 -17.80
C GLU A 465 7.08 -4.42 -17.02
N PRO A 466 6.35 -5.55 -17.00
CA PRO A 466 6.75 -6.76 -16.27
C PRO A 466 8.17 -7.26 -16.61
N GLU A 467 8.63 -7.04 -17.83
CA GLU A 467 9.97 -7.34 -18.33
C GLU A 467 11.01 -6.38 -17.75
N GLU A 468 10.69 -5.09 -17.61
CA GLU A 468 11.53 -4.07 -16.97
C GLU A 468 11.57 -4.27 -15.45
N LEU A 469 10.46 -4.64 -14.81
CA LEU A 469 10.42 -5.05 -13.40
C LEU A 469 11.25 -6.32 -13.17
N PHE A 470 11.32 -7.22 -14.15
CA PHE A 470 12.14 -8.44 -14.12
C PHE A 470 13.63 -8.14 -14.33
N GLU A 471 13.97 -7.30 -15.31
CA GLU A 471 15.33 -6.76 -15.47
C GLU A 471 15.75 -5.90 -14.27
N TYR A 472 14.81 -5.26 -13.59
CA TYR A 472 15.01 -4.51 -12.36
C TYR A 472 15.33 -5.42 -11.17
N LEU A 473 14.49 -6.42 -10.89
CA LEU A 473 14.70 -7.39 -9.79
C LEU A 473 15.96 -8.25 -9.97
N ILE A 474 16.44 -8.38 -11.21
CA ILE A 474 17.58 -9.25 -11.59
C ILE A 474 18.74 -8.43 -12.17
N GLY A 475 18.64 -7.10 -12.17
CA GLY A 475 19.50 -6.19 -12.92
C GLY A 475 20.97 -6.31 -12.54
N PRO A 476 21.90 -6.27 -13.51
CA PRO A 476 23.32 -6.52 -13.27
C PRO A 476 24.00 -5.48 -12.36
N LYS A 477 23.33 -4.34 -12.08
CA LYS A 477 23.84 -3.27 -11.21
C LYS A 477 23.31 -3.28 -9.77
N GLN A 478 22.29 -4.08 -9.42
CA GLN A 478 21.69 -4.08 -8.07
C GLN A 478 21.62 -5.48 -7.43
N GLN A 479 22.73 -6.22 -7.48
CA GLN A 479 22.82 -7.56 -6.86
C GLN A 479 23.26 -7.51 -5.38
N LEU A 480 22.44 -6.88 -4.53
CA LEU A 480 22.50 -6.99 -3.07
C LEU A 480 21.33 -7.77 -2.40
N PRO A 481 20.18 -8.11 -3.02
CA PRO A 481 19.11 -8.83 -2.32
C PRO A 481 19.36 -10.33 -2.12
N VAL A 482 20.12 -10.97 -3.01
CA VAL A 482 20.44 -12.40 -2.89
C VAL A 482 21.33 -12.66 -1.67
N PHE A 483 22.27 -11.75 -1.40
CA PHE A 483 23.20 -11.85 -0.27
C PHE A 483 22.48 -11.86 1.07
N ARG A 484 21.47 -10.99 1.27
CA ARG A 484 20.71 -10.91 2.53
C ARG A 484 19.70 -12.04 2.71
N HIS A 485 19.01 -12.49 1.66
CA HIS A 485 18.14 -13.66 1.75
C HIS A 485 18.92 -14.94 2.02
N MET A 486 20.10 -15.08 1.41
CA MET A 486 21.03 -16.16 1.72
C MET A 486 21.60 -16.02 3.14
N LEU A 487 21.95 -14.82 3.59
CA LEU A 487 22.42 -14.57 4.95
C LEU A 487 21.33 -14.89 5.99
N LYS A 488 20.06 -14.54 5.74
CA LYS A 488 18.92 -14.89 6.59
C LYS A 488 18.73 -16.41 6.66
N ASN A 489 18.81 -17.11 5.53
CA ASN A 489 18.71 -18.57 5.52
C ASN A 489 19.91 -19.23 6.22
N VAL A 490 21.12 -18.69 6.06
CA VAL A 490 22.33 -19.13 6.77
C VAL A 490 22.21 -18.85 8.28
N LEU A 491 21.67 -17.70 8.68
CA LEU A 491 21.41 -17.35 10.08
C LEU A 491 20.32 -18.23 10.69
N LEU A 492 19.25 -18.54 9.94
CA LEU A 492 18.20 -19.43 10.40
C LEU A 492 18.76 -20.84 10.62
N ILE A 493 19.55 -21.35 9.67
CA ILE A 493 20.29 -22.61 9.80
C ILE A 493 21.22 -22.53 11.02
N ALA A 494 21.99 -21.46 11.18
CA ALA A 494 22.87 -21.25 12.33
C ALA A 494 22.11 -21.22 13.66
N ILE A 495 20.94 -20.58 13.74
CA ILE A 495 20.08 -20.56 14.93
C ILE A 495 19.57 -21.95 15.25
N PHE A 496 19.08 -22.71 14.26
CA PHE A 496 18.67 -24.10 14.46
C PHE A 496 19.83 -24.98 14.94
N LEU A 497 21.04 -24.75 14.44
CA LEU A 497 22.24 -25.45 14.88
C LEU A 497 22.69 -25.03 16.28
N ILE A 498 22.53 -23.76 16.65
CA ILE A 498 22.79 -23.26 18.00
C ILE A 498 21.76 -23.84 18.97
N ILE A 499 20.49 -23.89 18.61
CA ILE A 499 19.43 -24.54 19.41
C ILE A 499 19.74 -26.02 19.58
N ALA A 500 20.12 -26.74 18.52
CA ALA A 500 20.52 -28.14 18.61
C ALA A 500 21.77 -28.34 19.49
N ALA A 501 22.75 -27.43 19.42
CA ALA A 501 23.95 -27.46 20.25
C ALA A 501 23.66 -27.12 21.73
N LEU A 502 22.81 -26.12 21.99
CA LEU A 502 22.35 -25.75 23.33
C LEU A 502 21.53 -26.87 23.95
N TRP A 503 20.63 -27.52 23.20
CA TRP A 503 19.85 -28.65 23.68
C TRP A 503 20.74 -29.83 24.08
N ARG A 504 21.84 -30.05 23.35
CA ARG A 504 22.84 -31.08 23.63
C ARG A 504 23.76 -30.76 24.82
N TRP A 505 24.16 -29.50 25.00
CA TRP A 505 25.11 -29.12 26.06
C TRP A 505 24.45 -28.59 27.35
N ALA A 506 23.16 -28.25 27.31
CA ALA A 506 22.40 -27.78 28.48
C ALA A 506 21.64 -28.89 29.21
N ASP A 507 21.89 -30.18 28.89
CA ASP A 507 21.30 -31.36 29.53
C ASP A 507 19.75 -31.37 29.55
N LEU A 508 19.12 -30.73 28.56
CA LEU A 508 17.66 -30.66 28.37
C LEU A 508 17.08 -31.95 27.73
N GLY A 509 17.85 -33.04 27.74
CA GLY A 509 17.56 -34.30 27.05
C GLY A 509 16.65 -35.30 27.81
N GLU A 510 16.19 -34.96 29.02
CA GLU A 510 15.36 -35.86 29.84
C GLU A 510 13.84 -35.81 29.54
N TYR A 511 13.38 -35.08 28.51
CA TYR A 511 11.95 -34.98 28.19
C TYR A 511 11.46 -36.01 27.14
N SER A 512 10.49 -36.83 27.57
CA SER A 512 9.85 -38.03 27.01
C SER A 512 9.20 -37.96 25.60
N VAL A 513 9.40 -36.89 24.84
CA VAL A 513 8.77 -36.73 23.52
C VAL A 513 9.46 -37.59 22.46
N PHE A 514 10.79 -37.75 22.52
CA PHE A 514 11.55 -38.53 21.54
C PHE A 514 11.26 -40.03 21.65
N ASP A 515 11.18 -40.59 22.86
CA ASP A 515 10.83 -42.01 23.05
C ASP A 515 9.44 -42.34 22.49
N THR A 516 8.49 -41.41 22.64
CA THR A 516 7.13 -41.56 22.11
C THR A 516 7.12 -41.48 20.58
N ILE A 517 7.92 -40.58 20.00
CA ILE A 517 8.08 -40.45 18.54
C ILE A 517 8.80 -41.67 17.98
N GLU A 518 9.82 -42.20 18.65
CA GLU A 518 10.59 -43.37 18.24
C GLU A 518 9.77 -44.66 18.35
N ALA A 519 8.95 -44.82 19.39
CA ALA A 519 8.00 -45.93 19.50
C ALA A 519 6.93 -45.88 18.39
N ALA A 520 6.39 -44.70 18.09
CA ALA A 520 5.47 -44.49 16.97
C ALA A 520 6.15 -44.73 15.61
N ALA A 521 7.44 -44.37 15.50
CA ALA A 521 8.27 -44.58 14.32
C ALA A 521 8.45 -46.05 13.98
N LEU A 522 8.85 -46.84 14.97
CA LEU A 522 9.07 -48.28 14.82
C LEU A 522 7.75 -49.00 14.50
N TRP A 523 6.65 -48.58 15.13
CA TRP A 523 5.33 -49.12 14.82
C TRP A 523 4.90 -48.81 13.38
N LEU A 524 5.11 -47.58 12.91
CA LEU A 524 4.82 -47.17 11.52
C LEU A 524 5.73 -47.90 10.52
N GLN A 525 7.03 -48.02 10.77
CA GLN A 525 7.96 -48.72 9.87
C GLN A 525 7.58 -50.20 9.65
N GLN A 526 6.95 -50.84 10.64
CA GLN A 526 6.55 -52.26 10.55
C GLN A 526 5.24 -52.49 9.78
N GLN A 527 4.50 -51.43 9.42
CA GLN A 527 3.26 -51.59 8.66
C GLN A 527 3.53 -51.73 7.16
N ASN A 528 2.92 -52.75 6.56
CA ASN A 528 3.03 -53.00 5.12
C ASN A 528 2.48 -51.88 4.24
N TYR A 529 1.67 -50.95 4.76
CA TYR A 529 1.06 -49.84 4.00
C TYR A 529 1.78 -48.49 4.20
N THR A 530 2.88 -48.45 4.94
CA THR A 530 3.60 -47.20 5.24
C THR A 530 4.14 -46.50 3.99
N PHE A 531 4.55 -47.28 2.99
CA PHE A 531 4.97 -46.75 1.69
C PHE A 531 3.86 -46.00 0.93
N LEU A 532 2.58 -46.21 1.29
CA LEU A 532 1.42 -45.48 0.77
C LEU A 532 0.95 -44.38 1.72
N LEU A 533 0.94 -44.67 3.02
CA LEU A 533 0.44 -43.76 4.04
C LEU A 533 1.24 -42.46 4.09
N ILE A 534 2.57 -42.52 4.02
CA ILE A 534 3.40 -41.33 4.15
C ILE A 534 3.22 -40.38 2.95
N PRO A 535 3.33 -40.81 1.68
CA PRO A 535 2.97 -39.96 0.54
C PRO A 535 1.54 -39.42 0.63
N PHE A 536 0.59 -40.21 1.15
CA PHE A 536 -0.79 -39.75 1.35
C PHE A 536 -0.90 -38.62 2.37
N LEU A 537 -0.11 -38.63 3.45
CA LEU A 537 -0.08 -37.53 4.43
C LEU A 537 0.45 -36.23 3.82
N TYR A 538 1.48 -36.30 2.97
CA TYR A 538 1.94 -35.13 2.20
C TYR A 538 0.89 -34.64 1.22
N PHE A 539 0.23 -35.57 0.53
CA PHE A 539 -0.85 -35.28 -0.39
C PHE A 539 -1.98 -34.50 0.31
N ALA A 540 -2.49 -35.04 1.43
CA ALA A 540 -3.53 -34.43 2.25
C ALA A 540 -3.06 -33.11 2.87
N GLY A 541 -1.82 -33.05 3.36
CA GLY A 541 -1.20 -31.84 3.90
C GLY A 541 -1.18 -30.71 2.88
N GLY A 542 -0.76 -30.96 1.65
CA GLY A 542 -0.75 -29.95 0.59
C GLY A 542 -2.16 -29.48 0.19
N LEU A 543 -3.19 -30.34 0.28
CA LEU A 543 -4.59 -29.94 0.09
C LEU A 543 -5.10 -29.05 1.23
N CYS A 544 -4.65 -29.30 2.46
CA CYS A 544 -5.03 -28.56 3.66
C CYS A 544 -4.07 -27.40 4.01
N PHE A 545 -3.17 -27.02 3.10
CA PHE A 545 -2.16 -25.96 3.31
C PHE A 545 -1.22 -26.19 4.52
N PHE A 546 -1.01 -27.46 4.90
CA PHE A 546 -0.13 -27.84 5.99
C PHE A 546 1.36 -27.65 5.63
N PRO A 547 2.22 -27.19 6.55
CA PRO A 547 3.64 -26.99 6.28
C PRO A 547 4.39 -28.29 5.89
N VAL A 548 4.77 -28.38 4.62
CA VAL A 548 5.49 -29.54 4.05
C VAL A 548 6.85 -29.77 4.73
N THR A 549 7.49 -28.71 5.25
CA THR A 549 8.76 -28.78 5.98
C THR A 549 8.67 -29.59 7.26
N VAL A 550 7.55 -29.51 7.98
CA VAL A 550 7.31 -30.26 9.22
C VAL A 550 7.19 -31.75 8.93
N LEU A 551 6.41 -32.11 7.91
CA LEU A 551 6.29 -33.48 7.43
C LEU A 551 7.65 -34.02 6.94
N LEU A 552 8.46 -33.17 6.28
CA LEU A 552 9.79 -33.53 5.80
C LEU A 552 10.74 -33.87 6.92
N ILE A 553 10.85 -33.01 7.93
CA ILE A 553 11.71 -33.27 9.09
C ILE A 553 11.28 -34.57 9.77
N ALA A 554 9.98 -34.75 10.03
CA ALA A 554 9.46 -35.98 10.62
C ALA A 554 9.82 -37.21 9.76
N THR A 555 9.60 -37.17 8.46
CA THR A 555 9.82 -38.35 7.60
C THR A 555 11.30 -38.66 7.37
N VAL A 556 12.18 -37.67 7.40
CA VAL A 556 13.64 -37.87 7.35
C VAL A 556 14.15 -38.43 8.68
N LEU A 557 13.62 -37.98 9.82
CA LEU A 557 13.88 -38.57 11.13
C LEU A 557 13.46 -40.05 11.17
N LEU A 558 12.28 -40.34 10.63
CA LEU A 558 11.67 -41.67 10.69
C LEU A 558 12.28 -42.66 9.70
N PHE A 559 12.58 -42.27 8.46
CA PHE A 559 12.93 -43.22 7.38
C PHE A 559 14.32 -42.96 6.80
N GLY A 560 15.03 -41.98 7.33
CA GLY A 560 16.31 -41.53 6.78
C GLY A 560 16.15 -40.65 5.54
N PRO A 561 17.28 -40.12 5.03
CA PRO A 561 17.27 -39.04 4.05
C PRO A 561 16.72 -39.47 2.70
N TRP A 562 17.08 -40.66 2.22
CA TRP A 562 16.68 -41.14 0.89
C TRP A 562 15.19 -41.48 0.80
N GLN A 563 14.67 -42.20 1.80
CA GLN A 563 13.25 -42.57 1.84
C GLN A 563 12.38 -41.35 2.18
N GLY A 564 12.82 -40.49 3.11
CA GLY A 564 12.15 -39.23 3.42
C GLY A 564 12.05 -38.31 2.20
N PHE A 565 13.14 -38.15 1.44
CA PHE A 565 13.14 -37.42 0.17
C PHE A 565 12.13 -38.00 -0.82
N LEU A 566 12.14 -39.32 -1.03
CA LEU A 566 11.28 -39.97 -1.99
C LEU A 566 9.80 -39.84 -1.62
N TYR A 567 9.46 -40.03 -0.34
CA TYR A 567 8.08 -39.85 0.13
C TYR A 567 7.59 -38.40 0.00
N ALA A 568 8.44 -37.43 0.33
CA ALA A 568 8.12 -36.02 0.20
C ALA A 568 7.92 -35.60 -1.26
N LEU A 569 8.79 -36.07 -2.15
CA LEU A 569 8.69 -35.80 -3.58
C LEU A 569 7.40 -36.38 -4.16
N ILE A 570 7.14 -37.67 -3.92
CA ILE A 570 5.94 -38.35 -4.44
C ILE A 570 4.67 -37.71 -3.89
N GLY A 571 4.59 -37.47 -2.57
CA GLY A 571 3.40 -36.91 -1.95
C GLY A 571 3.13 -35.46 -2.36
N SER A 572 4.17 -34.64 -2.46
CA SER A 572 4.04 -33.25 -2.93
C SER A 572 3.65 -33.19 -4.41
N GLU A 573 4.21 -34.07 -5.24
CA GLU A 573 3.85 -34.20 -6.65
C GLU A 573 2.38 -34.61 -6.83
N LEU A 574 1.92 -35.62 -6.09
CA LEU A 574 0.52 -36.04 -6.09
C LEU A 574 -0.43 -34.90 -5.66
N SER A 575 -0.02 -34.11 -4.66
CA SER A 575 -0.78 -32.94 -4.20
C SER A 575 -0.86 -31.87 -5.29
N ALA A 576 0.28 -31.55 -5.91
CA ALA A 576 0.36 -30.55 -6.97
C ALA A 576 -0.49 -30.93 -8.17
N VAL A 577 -0.37 -32.17 -8.65
CA VAL A 577 -1.17 -32.69 -9.76
C VAL A 577 -2.66 -32.65 -9.44
N SER A 578 -3.07 -33.01 -8.22
CA SER A 578 -4.47 -33.01 -7.84
C SER A 578 -5.05 -31.60 -7.75
N LEU A 579 -4.31 -30.65 -7.17
CA LEU A 579 -4.71 -29.24 -7.15
C LEU A 579 -4.77 -28.63 -8.55
N PHE A 580 -3.85 -29.00 -9.44
CA PHE A 580 -3.92 -28.63 -10.86
C PHE A 580 -5.20 -29.17 -11.52
N LEU A 581 -5.55 -30.43 -11.30
CA LEU A 581 -6.78 -31.02 -11.83
C LEU A 581 -8.05 -30.38 -11.23
N ILE A 582 -8.02 -30.04 -9.93
CA ILE A 582 -9.09 -29.31 -9.26
C ILE A 582 -9.25 -27.92 -9.90
N GLY A 583 -8.16 -27.17 -10.07
CA GLY A 583 -8.18 -25.86 -10.74
C GLY A 583 -8.75 -25.96 -12.16
N ARG A 584 -8.32 -26.97 -12.92
CA ARG A 584 -8.81 -27.23 -14.27
C ARG A 584 -10.30 -27.54 -14.32
N ARG A 585 -10.83 -28.23 -13.31
CA ARG A 585 -12.24 -28.60 -13.19
C ARG A 585 -13.10 -27.45 -12.67
N LEU A 586 -12.57 -26.61 -11.78
CA LEU A 586 -13.25 -25.44 -11.25
C LEU A 586 -13.42 -24.33 -12.30
N GLY A 587 -12.47 -24.23 -13.23
CA GLY A 587 -12.49 -23.24 -14.29
C GLY A 587 -12.06 -21.84 -13.81
N ARG A 588 -11.81 -20.96 -14.78
CA ARG A 588 -11.21 -19.64 -14.54
C ARG A 588 -12.00 -18.79 -13.54
N ASP A 589 -13.32 -18.78 -13.67
CA ASP A 589 -14.21 -17.90 -12.89
C ASP A 589 -14.30 -18.25 -11.40
N LYS A 590 -14.04 -19.51 -11.02
CA LYS A 590 -14.05 -19.94 -9.62
C LYS A 590 -12.67 -19.79 -8.98
N VAL A 591 -11.60 -20.00 -9.75
CA VAL A 591 -10.23 -19.82 -9.27
C VAL A 591 -9.88 -18.33 -9.17
N SER A 592 -10.38 -17.48 -10.07
CA SER A 592 -10.19 -16.03 -9.98
C SER A 592 -10.78 -15.44 -8.70
N ARG A 593 -11.88 -16.01 -8.18
CA ARG A 593 -12.48 -15.58 -6.90
C ARG A 593 -11.58 -15.81 -5.68
N LEU A 594 -10.67 -16.79 -5.77
CA LEU A 594 -9.70 -17.14 -4.71
C LEU A 594 -8.35 -16.45 -4.91
N SER A 595 -7.99 -16.10 -6.15
CA SER A 595 -6.61 -15.75 -6.52
C SER A 595 -6.45 -14.41 -7.25
N GLY A 596 -7.51 -13.67 -7.56
CA GLY A 596 -7.46 -12.32 -8.15
C GLY A 596 -6.53 -12.18 -9.36
N ASP A 597 -5.79 -11.07 -9.40
CA ASP A 597 -4.83 -10.70 -10.45
C ASP A 597 -3.60 -11.62 -10.56
N LEU A 598 -3.28 -12.37 -9.51
CA LEU A 598 -2.20 -13.37 -9.52
C LEU A 598 -2.49 -14.48 -10.55
N LEU A 599 -3.77 -14.80 -10.79
CA LEU A 599 -4.18 -15.72 -11.84
C LEU A 599 -3.74 -15.22 -13.22
N ASN A 600 -4.00 -13.94 -13.54
CA ASN A 600 -3.75 -13.38 -14.87
C ASN A 600 -2.24 -13.28 -15.16
N SER A 601 -1.45 -12.82 -14.20
CA SER A 601 0.01 -12.70 -14.34
C SER A 601 0.71 -14.05 -14.50
N LEU A 602 0.34 -15.05 -13.69
CA LEU A 602 0.90 -16.39 -13.76
C LEU A 602 0.41 -17.16 -14.99
N THR A 603 -0.88 -17.06 -15.36
CA THR A 603 -1.41 -17.70 -16.57
C THR A 603 -0.71 -17.23 -17.84
N ARG A 604 -0.35 -15.94 -17.94
CA ARG A 604 0.44 -15.42 -19.06
C ARG A 604 1.83 -16.04 -19.11
N LYS A 605 2.58 -16.03 -18.01
CA LYS A 605 3.93 -16.64 -17.95
C LYS A 605 3.91 -18.16 -18.17
N PHE A 606 2.85 -18.83 -17.73
CA PHE A 606 2.63 -20.24 -17.99
C PHE A 606 2.31 -20.54 -19.46
N SER A 607 1.86 -19.56 -20.23
CA SER A 607 1.54 -19.72 -21.66
C SER A 607 2.75 -19.62 -22.59
N GLU A 608 3.84 -18.99 -22.16
CA GLU A 608 5.04 -18.74 -23.01
C GLU A 608 6.02 -19.92 -23.03
N SER A 609 6.19 -20.65 -21.92
CA SER A 609 6.99 -21.89 -21.87
C SER A 609 6.63 -22.79 -20.68
N GLY A 610 5.48 -23.48 -20.75
CA GLY A 610 4.86 -24.22 -19.65
C GLY A 610 5.81 -24.97 -18.70
N LEU A 611 6.72 -25.82 -19.19
CA LEU A 611 7.66 -26.58 -18.36
C LEU A 611 8.68 -25.67 -17.62
N LYS A 612 9.30 -24.72 -18.34
CA LYS A 612 10.33 -23.84 -17.77
C LYS A 612 9.72 -22.88 -16.73
N SER A 613 8.53 -22.36 -17.03
CA SER A 613 7.78 -21.50 -16.11
C SER A 613 7.43 -22.22 -14.81
N VAL A 614 7.00 -23.48 -14.89
CA VAL A 614 6.70 -24.29 -13.68
C VAL A 614 7.96 -24.53 -12.86
N ILE A 615 9.08 -24.92 -13.48
CA ILE A 615 10.37 -25.10 -12.77
C ILE A 615 10.78 -23.79 -12.08
N PHE A 616 10.68 -22.66 -12.79
CA PHE A 616 11.02 -21.35 -12.26
C PHE A 616 10.22 -21.00 -10.99
N PHE A 617 8.89 -21.14 -11.02
CA PHE A 617 8.05 -20.83 -9.86
C PHE A 617 8.22 -21.78 -8.67
N ARG A 618 8.82 -22.97 -8.86
CA ARG A 618 9.20 -23.85 -7.75
C ARG A 618 10.51 -23.46 -7.09
N ILE A 619 11.44 -22.92 -7.86
CA ILE A 619 12.73 -22.46 -7.35
C ILE A 619 12.57 -21.08 -6.70
N PHE A 620 11.73 -20.22 -7.28
CA PHE A 620 11.44 -18.86 -6.81
C PHE A 620 9.97 -18.76 -6.40
N PRO A 621 9.64 -19.03 -5.13
CA PRO A 621 8.25 -19.04 -4.67
C PRO A 621 7.68 -17.62 -4.64
N VAL A 622 6.79 -17.33 -5.59
CA VAL A 622 6.07 -16.04 -5.69
C VAL A 622 4.69 -16.05 -5.01
N ALA A 623 4.19 -17.24 -4.66
CA ALA A 623 2.91 -17.46 -4.01
C ALA A 623 2.91 -18.81 -3.28
N SER A 624 1.87 -19.10 -2.50
CA SER A 624 1.75 -20.36 -1.78
C SER A 624 1.68 -21.56 -2.74
N PHE A 625 2.24 -22.69 -2.31
CA PHE A 625 2.33 -23.92 -3.12
C PHE A 625 1.00 -24.31 -3.75
N SER A 626 -0.09 -24.27 -2.96
CA SER A 626 -1.41 -24.71 -3.40
C SER A 626 -2.09 -23.73 -4.37
N ILE A 627 -1.88 -22.42 -4.21
CA ILE A 627 -2.43 -21.40 -5.11
C ILE A 627 -1.80 -21.50 -6.50
N VAL A 628 -0.48 -21.65 -6.58
CA VAL A 628 0.24 -21.84 -7.86
C VAL A 628 -0.30 -23.05 -8.63
N ASN A 629 -0.61 -24.14 -7.93
CA ASN A 629 -1.14 -25.36 -8.53
C ASN A 629 -2.55 -25.16 -9.12
N LEU A 630 -3.44 -24.50 -8.37
CA LEU A 630 -4.80 -24.17 -8.84
C LEU A 630 -4.76 -23.25 -10.07
N ILE A 631 -3.92 -22.22 -10.04
CA ILE A 631 -3.73 -21.26 -11.15
C ILE A 631 -3.14 -21.95 -12.39
N ALA A 632 -2.13 -22.79 -12.20
CA ALA A 632 -1.56 -23.59 -13.29
C ALA A 632 -2.63 -24.48 -13.94
N GLY A 633 -3.56 -25.02 -13.15
CA GLY A 633 -4.69 -25.85 -13.63
C GLY A 633 -5.67 -25.12 -14.56
N VAL A 634 -5.86 -23.82 -14.35
CA VAL A 634 -6.69 -22.95 -15.21
C VAL A 634 -5.94 -22.45 -16.45
N SER A 635 -4.61 -22.53 -16.41
CA SER A 635 -3.74 -22.06 -17.49
C SER A 635 -3.69 -23.05 -18.66
N LYS A 636 -3.16 -22.61 -19.81
CA LYS A 636 -3.04 -23.46 -21.03
C LYS A 636 -1.92 -24.52 -20.94
N ILE A 637 -1.38 -24.80 -19.76
CA ILE A 637 -0.29 -25.76 -19.59
C ILE A 637 -0.81 -27.18 -19.74
N ARG A 638 0.00 -28.04 -20.40
CA ARG A 638 -0.28 -29.48 -20.44
C ARG A 638 0.05 -30.11 -19.09
N LEU A 639 -0.79 -31.03 -18.62
CA LEU A 639 -0.56 -31.73 -17.35
C LEU A 639 0.85 -32.33 -17.25
N TYR A 640 1.37 -32.86 -18.37
CA TYR A 640 2.73 -33.39 -18.44
C TYR A 640 3.81 -32.34 -18.17
N ASP A 641 3.69 -31.16 -18.79
CA ASP A 641 4.65 -30.05 -18.62
C ASP A 641 4.61 -29.52 -17.17
N PHE A 642 3.43 -29.52 -16.55
CA PHE A 642 3.25 -29.14 -15.15
C PHE A 642 3.81 -30.16 -14.16
N ALA A 643 3.52 -31.44 -14.36
CA ALA A 643 3.99 -32.52 -13.48
C ALA A 643 5.51 -32.66 -13.57
N LEU A 644 6.06 -32.78 -14.79
CA LEU A 644 7.50 -32.85 -14.99
C LEU A 644 8.23 -31.61 -14.45
N GLY A 645 7.66 -30.42 -14.66
CA GLY A 645 8.22 -29.17 -14.18
C GLY A 645 8.18 -29.04 -12.65
N THR A 646 7.11 -29.52 -12.02
CA THR A 646 6.98 -29.53 -10.56
C THR A 646 7.98 -30.52 -9.96
N MET A 647 8.05 -31.74 -10.50
CA MET A 647 8.99 -32.76 -10.05
C MET A 647 10.43 -32.26 -10.12
N ILE A 648 10.86 -31.69 -11.26
CA ILE A 648 12.22 -31.14 -11.43
C ILE A 648 12.45 -29.94 -10.51
N GLY A 649 11.48 -29.02 -10.45
CA GLY A 649 11.59 -27.79 -9.66
C GLY A 649 11.63 -28.01 -8.15
N LEU A 650 11.05 -29.11 -7.66
CA LEU A 650 11.09 -29.49 -6.24
C LEU A 650 12.40 -30.13 -5.80
N LEU A 651 13.16 -30.76 -6.72
CA LEU A 651 14.40 -31.49 -6.36
C LEU A 651 15.39 -30.62 -5.56
N PRO A 652 15.76 -29.40 -5.99
CA PRO A 652 16.80 -28.64 -5.29
C PRO A 652 16.39 -28.25 -3.87
N ALA A 653 15.16 -27.75 -3.71
CA ALA A 653 14.65 -27.31 -2.42
C ALA A 653 14.48 -28.49 -1.44
N LEU A 654 13.91 -29.61 -1.90
CA LEU A 654 13.75 -30.81 -1.08
C LEU A 654 15.10 -31.42 -0.71
N SER A 655 16.07 -31.47 -1.63
CA SER A 655 17.41 -32.00 -1.32
C SER A 655 18.11 -31.19 -0.22
N VAL A 656 18.06 -29.85 -0.29
CA VAL A 656 18.64 -28.99 0.76
C VAL A 656 17.95 -29.24 2.10
N LEU A 657 16.62 -29.26 2.12
CA LEU A 657 15.86 -29.47 3.36
C LEU A 657 16.11 -30.87 3.96
N VAL A 658 16.23 -31.90 3.13
CA VAL A 658 16.57 -33.27 3.59
C VAL A 658 17.97 -33.32 4.19
N ILE A 659 18.95 -32.65 3.58
CA ILE A 659 20.32 -32.57 4.12
C ILE A 659 20.31 -31.88 5.49
N VAL A 660 19.58 -30.77 5.62
CA VAL A 660 19.45 -30.04 6.88
C VAL A 660 18.73 -30.90 7.93
N ALA A 661 17.60 -31.49 7.58
CA ALA A 661 16.83 -32.35 8.49
C ALA A 661 17.63 -33.56 8.96
N TYR A 662 18.33 -34.24 8.04
CA TYR A 662 19.19 -35.37 8.37
C TYR A 662 20.37 -34.95 9.25
N GLY A 663 20.95 -33.77 9.00
CA GLY A 663 21.98 -33.17 9.85
C GLY A 663 21.51 -32.96 11.28
N ILE A 664 20.26 -32.50 11.47
CA ILE A 664 19.63 -32.38 12.79
C ILE A 664 19.46 -33.77 13.43
N THR A 665 18.97 -34.77 12.70
CA THR A 665 18.83 -36.15 13.21
C THR A 665 20.15 -36.74 13.70
N VAL A 666 21.22 -36.61 12.91
CA VAL A 666 22.54 -37.13 13.26
C VAL A 666 23.13 -36.38 14.46
N ALA A 667 22.89 -35.06 14.56
CA ALA A 667 23.33 -34.26 15.72
C ALA A 667 22.63 -34.67 17.03
N ILE A 668 21.39 -35.17 16.93
CA ILE A 668 20.60 -35.63 18.09
C ILE A 668 21.01 -37.06 18.50
N HIS A 669 21.33 -37.97 17.57
CA HIS A 669 21.54 -39.39 17.87
C HIS A 669 23.01 -39.85 17.94
N ASP A 670 23.94 -39.25 17.20
CA ASP A 670 25.34 -39.70 17.18
C ASP A 670 26.24 -38.80 18.05
N SER A 671 27.15 -39.43 18.80
CA SER A 671 28.03 -38.74 19.76
C SER A 671 29.40 -38.34 19.19
N GLY A 672 29.68 -38.65 17.92
CA GLY A 672 30.92 -38.29 17.23
C GLY A 672 30.96 -36.84 16.73
N SER A 673 31.89 -36.03 17.25
CA SER A 673 32.07 -34.60 16.92
C SER A 673 32.47 -34.30 15.46
N SER A 674 32.94 -35.28 14.69
CA SER A 674 33.53 -35.07 13.37
C SER A 674 32.53 -35.00 12.22
N TYR A 675 31.40 -35.72 12.29
CA TYR A 675 30.40 -35.72 11.21
C TYR A 675 29.59 -34.43 11.20
N PHE A 676 29.17 -33.94 12.37
CA PHE A 676 28.47 -32.66 12.52
C PHE A 676 29.33 -31.49 12.03
N VAL A 677 30.60 -31.43 12.45
CA VAL A 677 31.57 -30.43 11.97
C VAL A 677 31.83 -30.58 10.47
N GLY A 678 31.91 -31.81 9.96
CA GLY A 678 32.07 -32.08 8.53
C GLY A 678 30.88 -31.61 7.68
N LEU A 679 29.64 -31.82 8.16
CA LEU A 679 28.43 -31.35 7.50
C LEU A 679 28.34 -29.81 7.52
N MET A 680 28.71 -29.20 8.64
CA MET A 680 28.80 -27.74 8.80
C MET A 680 29.82 -27.12 7.84
N ILE A 681 31.00 -27.73 7.73
CA ILE A 681 32.03 -27.33 6.78
C ILE A 681 31.55 -27.55 5.35
N ALA A 682 30.87 -28.65 5.04
CA ALA A 682 30.36 -28.93 3.70
C ALA A 682 29.27 -27.93 3.27
N ILE A 683 28.34 -27.57 4.16
CA ILE A 683 27.31 -26.54 3.91
C ILE A 683 27.96 -25.17 3.71
N ALA A 684 28.94 -24.81 4.55
CA ALA A 684 29.70 -23.58 4.41
C ALA A 684 30.49 -23.53 3.08
N LEU A 685 31.22 -24.59 2.74
CA LEU A 685 31.99 -24.70 1.51
C LEU A 685 31.12 -24.73 0.26
N SER A 686 29.95 -25.38 0.30
CA SER A 686 28.99 -25.39 -0.81
C SER A 686 28.40 -24.00 -1.04
N SER A 687 28.13 -23.27 0.04
CA SER A 687 27.69 -21.87 0.00
C SER A 687 28.77 -20.95 -0.58
N VAL A 688 30.03 -21.17 -0.21
CA VAL A 688 31.20 -20.46 -0.76
C VAL A 688 31.46 -20.81 -2.22
N ALA A 689 31.34 -22.08 -2.61
CA ALA A 689 31.51 -22.53 -3.99
C ALA A 689 30.43 -21.95 -4.91
N LEU A 690 29.17 -21.93 -4.45
CA LEU A 690 28.07 -21.27 -5.14
C LEU A 690 28.32 -19.76 -5.28
N PHE A 691 28.85 -19.10 -4.24
CA PHE A 691 29.29 -17.71 -4.28
C PHE A 691 30.35 -17.44 -5.37
N PHE A 692 31.39 -18.29 -5.46
CA PHE A 692 32.43 -18.14 -6.48
C PHE A 692 31.96 -18.49 -7.89
N PHE A 693 31.09 -19.49 -8.05
CA PHE A 693 30.52 -19.88 -9.34
C PHE A 693 29.64 -18.75 -9.92
N LEU A 694 28.79 -18.15 -9.09
CA LEU A 694 27.99 -16.98 -9.46
C LEU A 694 28.88 -15.76 -9.74
N GLY A 695 29.97 -15.57 -8.98
CA GLY A 695 31.00 -14.55 -9.27
C GLY A 695 31.73 -14.74 -10.60
N ARG A 696 31.93 -15.99 -11.05
CA ARG A 696 32.49 -16.29 -12.38
C ARG A 696 31.49 -16.02 -13.51
N LEU A 697 30.21 -16.33 -13.30
CA LEU A 697 29.14 -15.98 -14.24
C LEU A 697 29.02 -14.45 -14.40
N ARG A 698 29.15 -13.69 -13.29
CA ARG A 698 29.24 -12.22 -13.29
C ARG A 698 30.39 -11.67 -14.15
N LYS A 699 31.59 -12.28 -14.09
CA LYS A 699 32.75 -11.87 -14.93
C LYS A 699 32.58 -12.22 -16.41
N LYS A 700 31.88 -13.32 -16.73
CA LYS A 700 31.71 -13.80 -18.11
C LYS A 700 30.63 -13.03 -18.87
N TYR A 701 29.56 -12.59 -18.19
CA TYR A 701 28.45 -11.86 -18.82
C TYR A 701 28.49 -10.33 -18.59
N GLY A 702 29.32 -9.82 -17.67
CA GLY A 702 29.45 -8.38 -17.40
C GLY A 702 30.36 -7.58 -18.35
N LYS A 703 31.03 -8.21 -19.33
CA LYS A 703 31.94 -7.53 -20.28
C LYS A 703 31.26 -7.04 -21.58
N GLY A 704 29.96 -7.28 -21.77
CA GLY A 704 29.25 -6.94 -23.01
C GLY A 704 28.64 -5.53 -23.08
N ALA A 705 28.58 -4.77 -21.98
CA ALA A 705 27.76 -3.55 -21.89
C ALA A 705 28.54 -2.22 -21.80
N SER A 706 29.84 -2.21 -22.18
CA SER A 706 30.68 -1.00 -22.07
C SER A 706 31.43 -0.64 -23.37
N GLY A 707 30.85 -0.92 -24.54
CA GLY A 707 31.48 -0.61 -25.83
C GLY A 707 30.44 -0.35 -26.91
N GLY A 708 29.81 0.82 -26.88
CA GLY A 708 28.81 1.18 -27.89
C GLY A 708 28.08 2.49 -27.64
N SER A 709 28.78 3.60 -27.37
CA SER A 709 28.22 4.94 -27.57
C SER A 709 29.31 5.90 -28.04
N GLY A 710 29.42 6.02 -29.37
CA GLY A 710 30.21 7.02 -30.05
C GLY A 710 29.63 7.22 -31.45
N SER A 711 29.11 8.43 -31.71
CA SER A 711 28.36 8.88 -32.91
C SER A 711 26.99 8.20 -33.07
N ILE A 712 25.84 8.88 -33.21
CA ILE A 712 25.46 10.22 -33.72
C ILE A 712 24.32 10.76 -32.84
#